data_AF-A0AAF0DP46-F1
#
_entry.id   AF-A0AAF0DP46-F1
#
_cell.length_a   1.000
_cell.length_b   1.000
_cell.length_c   1.000
_cell.angle_alpha   90.00
_cell.angle_beta   90.00
_cell.angle_gamma   90.00
#
_symmetry.space_group_name_H-M   'P 1'
#
loop_
_entity.id
_entity.type
_entity.pdbx_description
1 polymer ?
#
loop_
_entity_poly.entity_id
_entity_poly.type
_entity_poly.pdbx_seq_one_letter_code
_entity_poly.pdbx_strand_id
1 'polypeptide(L)'
;MLSDLETTTLLEWINSFSLGTVIRSSSDLSDGSIFWEILQDIDPQYFLGNLPENAPADHWVPKWQNLKHIHKLLISYIRNQNDGEVPAGLSTVPDLKAIAENASVKDTNRLLKLLLMAAIGSPHAESYITTMQELSTQTQEGLKDIIQEAQSPSEDRLEQIHYEQDEYRARRDVAMDPELQFEERVGKLLAENDKLSNEKKELEKALEQIRDRLVKIQENNDSLEAKLSSTEDRLATLKAGKGDLGPDATGFESRSRQQEDIIASQETRLQAAHDEIDGLRMSLESMRQKSERYQKLQDDYDEIKNERDQLSRKANAAEKYRQKLQASQDFEKENQTLKTQIKDLKQQLTESDSNQRLASEHNKELHKYKQLITQIEQDHHEIQNLKKQLEFDNHALTERLQGAEEQHSRDEATIAELRERIRELEGLESPTTPGISTPKGHETFQRDLEEAGKREAQLNSENEELRKELEKVKGDTESNESDIESEAYRKLHEEYSTLRIKLTETELRAEATERDLSDAKTDLRLIDMDKLDILNEIKESNTSELSKMRAEWDTLQYKIRELEGKLDVSRTIVREVCSERNALRAVRDRREEELRDEDQETLYEMKKMLEELTARMNGTLDGPELSPLDLLKQFAETTEKGAENLAKRVENGLIKSLQQRIEHYEEFSTDLNEFKAAKEREAELMQVIQRQAREIALISSAWYNFQARLQSQNASNMARYHQRGGVNGQGPGAEGARTWLARQRALVGGVGGKGK
;
A
#
# COMPACT_ATOMS: atom_id res chain seq x y z
N MET A 1 4.61 34.72 30.33
CA MET A 1 5.84 34.93 31.12
C MET A 1 7.09 34.63 30.28
N LEU A 2 7.43 33.36 30.01
CA LEU A 2 8.60 33.01 29.17
C LEU A 2 8.49 33.55 27.72
N SER A 3 7.34 33.37 27.07
CA SER A 3 7.08 33.89 25.72
C SER A 3 7.09 35.43 25.63
N ASP A 4 6.77 36.15 26.71
CA ASP A 4 6.74 37.62 26.71
C ASP A 4 8.16 38.18 26.82
N LEU A 5 9.00 37.55 27.65
CA LEU A 5 10.42 37.88 27.76
C LEU A 5 11.16 37.60 26.45
N GLU A 6 10.87 36.48 25.79
CA GLU A 6 11.40 36.14 24.47
C GLU A 6 11.00 37.18 23.40
N THR A 7 9.73 37.61 23.40
CA THR A 7 9.23 38.63 22.47
C THR A 7 9.94 39.96 22.69
N THR A 8 10.04 40.41 23.94
CA THR A 8 10.72 41.69 24.28
C THR A 8 12.20 41.68 23.90
N THR A 9 12.89 40.56 24.15
CA THR A 9 14.30 40.34 23.77
C THR A 9 14.49 40.46 22.24
N LEU A 10 13.67 39.75 21.46
CA LEU A 10 13.75 39.78 20.00
C LEU A 10 13.37 41.15 19.43
N LEU A 11 12.38 41.84 19.99
CA LEU A 11 11.99 43.18 19.54
C LEU A 11 13.04 44.25 19.88
N GLU A 12 13.70 44.17 21.05
CA GLU A 12 14.82 45.06 21.39
C GLU A 12 16.00 44.83 20.44
N TRP A 13 16.27 43.58 20.08
CA TRP A 13 17.27 43.24 19.07
C TRP A 13 16.94 43.82 17.69
N ILE A 14 15.71 43.68 17.19
CA ILE A 14 15.32 44.28 15.90
C ILE A 14 15.44 45.80 15.93
N ASN A 15 15.07 46.45 17.04
CA ASN A 15 15.17 47.90 17.19
C ASN A 15 16.63 48.41 17.26
N SER A 16 17.63 47.51 17.30
CA SER A 16 19.04 47.86 17.16
C SER A 16 19.45 48.16 15.71
N PHE A 17 18.69 47.65 14.74
CA PHE A 17 18.87 47.98 13.33
C PHE A 17 18.39 49.41 13.07
N SER A 18 18.98 50.09 12.08
CA SER A 18 18.58 51.45 11.67
C SER A 18 17.30 51.45 10.85
N LEU A 19 16.22 50.91 11.42
CA LEU A 19 14.88 50.89 10.86
C LEU A 19 14.29 52.28 11.10
N GLY A 20 13.80 52.96 10.08
CA GLY A 20 13.24 54.32 10.20
C GLY A 20 12.05 54.45 11.18
N THR A 21 11.63 53.35 11.83
CA THR A 21 10.52 53.24 12.77
C THR A 21 10.91 52.38 13.97
N VAL A 22 10.43 52.75 15.17
CA VAL A 22 10.58 51.94 16.39
C VAL A 22 9.42 50.97 16.50
N ILE A 23 9.72 49.68 16.50
CA ILE A 23 8.73 48.59 16.57
C ILE A 23 8.32 48.39 18.02
N ARG A 24 7.01 48.46 18.28
CA ARG A 24 6.47 48.30 19.65
C ARG A 24 5.65 47.03 19.81
N SER A 25 5.23 46.42 18.71
CA SER A 25 4.33 45.26 18.72
C SER A 25 4.64 44.33 17.54
N SER A 26 4.40 43.03 17.74
CA SER A 26 4.49 42.02 16.66
C SER A 26 3.55 42.32 15.48
N SER A 27 2.51 43.15 15.67
CA SER A 27 1.63 43.63 14.61
C SER A 27 2.35 44.45 13.54
N ASP A 28 3.39 45.19 13.94
CA ASP A 28 4.13 46.08 13.04
C ASP A 28 5.00 45.28 12.06
N LEU A 29 5.26 44.00 12.38
CA LEU A 29 6.02 43.05 11.56
C LEU A 29 5.13 42.19 10.63
N SER A 30 3.81 42.34 10.71
CA SER A 30 2.85 41.48 10.00
C SER A 30 2.85 41.65 8.48
N ASP A 31 3.35 42.77 7.96
CA ASP A 31 3.34 43.10 6.54
C ASP A 31 4.56 42.55 5.76
N GLY A 32 5.60 42.13 6.49
CA GLY A 32 6.86 41.65 5.92
C GLY A 32 7.83 42.75 5.46
N SER A 33 7.45 44.03 5.50
CA SER A 33 8.28 45.13 4.97
C SER A 33 9.57 45.28 5.75
N ILE A 34 9.47 45.26 7.08
CA ILE A 34 10.61 45.39 8.00
C ILE A 34 11.53 44.18 7.90
N PHE A 35 10.97 42.97 7.81
CA PHE A 35 11.75 41.75 7.58
C PHE A 35 12.58 41.84 6.30
N TRP A 36 12.00 42.40 5.23
CA TRP A 36 12.70 42.59 3.97
C TRP A 36 13.82 43.61 4.06
N GLU A 37 13.58 44.76 4.72
CA GLU A 37 14.62 45.79 4.94
C GLU A 37 15.82 45.23 5.72
N ILE A 38 15.56 44.45 6.78
CA ILE A 38 16.63 43.81 7.57
C ILE A 38 17.38 42.76 6.74
N LEU A 39 16.68 41.95 5.95
CA LEU A 39 17.35 40.96 5.10
C LEU A 39 18.23 41.61 4.03
N GLN A 40 17.79 42.75 3.48
CA GLN A 40 18.59 43.54 2.55
C GLN A 40 19.82 44.17 3.23
N ASP A 41 19.71 44.55 4.51
CA ASP A 41 20.87 45.01 5.29
C ASP A 41 21.87 43.88 5.54
N ILE A 42 21.38 42.68 5.91
CA ILE A 42 22.20 41.49 6.19
C ILE A 42 23.03 41.06 4.97
N ASP A 43 22.38 40.92 3.81
CA ASP A 43 23.05 40.51 2.58
C ASP A 43 22.37 41.13 1.34
N PRO A 44 22.80 42.33 0.93
CA PRO A 44 22.27 43.00 -0.26
C PRO A 44 22.52 42.22 -1.56
N GLN A 45 23.48 41.28 -1.57
CA GLN A 45 23.83 40.52 -2.77
C GLN A 45 22.91 39.31 -2.96
N TYR A 46 22.41 38.73 -1.86
CA TYR A 46 21.49 37.59 -1.89
C TYR A 46 20.02 38.02 -1.97
N PHE A 47 19.62 39.04 -1.21
CA PHE A 47 18.23 39.51 -1.15
C PHE A 47 17.95 40.62 -2.17
N LEU A 48 17.93 40.24 -3.44
CA LEU A 48 17.73 41.16 -4.56
C LEU A 48 16.25 41.47 -4.83
N GLY A 49 15.96 42.73 -5.18
CA GLY A 49 14.65 43.16 -5.68
C GLY A 49 13.75 43.79 -4.62
N ASN A 50 12.44 43.73 -4.86
CA ASN A 50 11.40 44.26 -3.97
C ASN A 50 10.41 43.13 -3.61
N LEU A 51 9.61 43.35 -2.56
CA LEU A 51 8.55 42.43 -2.20
C LEU A 51 7.53 42.23 -3.35
N PRO A 52 6.92 41.03 -3.47
CA PRO A 52 5.97 40.71 -4.54
C PRO A 52 4.75 41.64 -4.59
N GLU A 53 4.25 42.06 -3.43
CA GLU A 53 3.07 42.92 -3.32
C GLU A 53 3.38 44.16 -2.47
N ASN A 54 3.02 45.34 -2.96
CA ASN A 54 2.99 46.57 -2.16
C ASN A 54 1.76 46.51 -1.25
N ALA A 55 1.89 45.86 -0.10
CA ALA A 55 0.75 45.53 0.76
C ALA A 55 0.08 46.80 1.34
N PRO A 56 -1.21 47.06 1.06
CA PRO A 56 -2.00 47.98 1.89
C PRO A 56 -2.32 47.32 3.23
N ALA A 57 -2.35 48.11 4.31
CA ALA A 57 -2.45 47.64 5.69
C ALA A 57 -3.68 46.75 6.02
N ASP A 58 -4.74 46.81 5.20
CA ASP A 58 -6.04 46.24 5.55
C ASP A 58 -6.30 44.81 5.06
N HIS A 59 -5.50 44.26 4.14
CA HIS A 59 -5.74 42.90 3.63
C HIS A 59 -4.58 41.94 3.97
N TRP A 60 -4.92 40.83 4.62
CA TRP A 60 -3.95 39.82 5.06
C TRP A 60 -3.36 39.00 3.91
N VAL A 61 -4.03 38.88 2.76
CA VAL A 61 -3.56 38.05 1.64
C VAL A 61 -2.25 38.59 1.02
N PRO A 62 -2.12 39.89 0.70
CA PRO A 62 -0.84 40.48 0.31
C PRO A 62 0.29 40.29 1.32
N LYS A 63 -0.01 40.53 2.60
CA LYS A 63 0.93 40.34 3.71
C LYS A 63 1.43 38.89 3.76
N TRP A 64 0.52 37.94 3.59
CA TRP A 64 0.83 36.51 3.57
C TRP A 64 1.71 36.11 2.37
N GLN A 65 1.51 36.70 1.18
CA GLN A 65 2.37 36.45 0.03
C GLN A 65 3.78 37.00 0.23
N ASN A 66 3.90 38.20 0.81
CA ASN A 66 5.19 38.79 1.18
C ASN A 66 5.92 37.91 2.20
N LEU A 67 5.24 37.50 3.27
CA LEU A 67 5.82 36.62 4.30
C LEU A 67 6.24 35.25 3.74
N LYS A 68 5.50 34.68 2.80
CA LYS A 68 5.90 33.45 2.09
C LYS A 68 7.18 33.62 1.29
N HIS A 69 7.28 34.73 0.57
CA HIS A 69 8.45 35.04 -0.23
C HIS A 69 9.69 35.19 0.67
N ILE A 70 9.56 35.98 1.73
CA ILE A 70 10.59 36.19 2.76
C ILE A 70 11.02 34.87 3.38
N HIS A 71 10.06 34.08 3.90
CA HIS A 71 10.36 32.80 4.56
C HIS A 71 11.08 31.81 3.63
N LYS A 72 10.67 31.73 2.36
CA LYS A 72 11.31 30.85 1.37
C LYS A 72 12.77 31.26 1.12
N LEU A 73 13.02 32.55 0.92
CA LEU A 73 14.38 33.05 0.69
C LEU A 73 15.24 32.92 1.94
N LEU A 74 14.67 33.20 3.12
CA LEU A 74 15.33 33.08 4.42
C LEU A 74 15.80 31.65 4.70
N ILE A 75 14.92 30.64 4.55
CA ILE A 75 15.32 29.23 4.72
C ILE A 75 16.39 28.83 3.70
N SER A 76 16.23 29.26 2.44
CA SER A 76 17.23 28.97 1.40
C SER A 76 18.59 29.58 1.74
N TYR A 77 18.60 30.80 2.30
CA TYR A 77 19.81 31.49 2.73
C TYR A 77 20.50 30.75 3.88
N ILE A 78 19.75 30.41 4.92
CA ILE A 78 20.27 29.69 6.10
C ILE A 78 20.88 28.34 5.69
N ARG A 79 20.25 27.61 4.76
CA ARG A 79 20.79 26.35 4.23
C ARG A 79 22.07 26.56 3.44
N ASN A 80 22.16 27.62 2.64
CA ASN A 80 23.35 27.91 1.86
C ASN A 80 24.56 28.26 2.74
N GLN A 81 24.32 28.89 3.89
CA GLN A 81 25.39 29.27 4.85
C GLN A 81 25.80 28.12 5.79
N ASN A 82 24.90 27.16 6.07
CA ASN A 82 25.12 26.08 7.05
C ASN A 82 25.20 24.69 6.40
N ASP A 83 26.00 24.54 5.33
CA ASP A 83 26.27 23.25 4.65
C ASP A 83 25.02 22.41 4.28
N GLY A 84 23.90 23.09 3.97
CA GLY A 84 22.65 22.47 3.55
C GLY A 84 21.65 22.13 4.67
N GLU A 85 22.02 22.35 5.94
CA GLU A 85 21.15 22.06 7.09
C GLU A 85 20.64 23.33 7.77
N VAL A 86 19.43 23.28 8.33
CA VAL A 86 18.90 24.33 9.21
C VAL A 86 19.08 23.84 10.64
N PRO A 87 19.56 24.66 11.58
CA PRO A 87 19.77 24.24 12.97
C PRO A 87 18.53 23.57 13.57
N ALA A 88 18.71 22.38 14.15
CA ALA A 88 17.63 21.49 14.57
C ALA A 88 16.74 22.07 15.68
N GLY A 89 17.22 23.06 16.43
CA GLY A 89 16.45 23.76 17.48
C GLY A 89 15.50 24.85 16.96
N LEU A 90 15.46 25.10 15.65
CA LEU A 90 14.58 26.09 15.03
C LEU A 90 13.33 25.43 14.45
N SER A 91 12.18 26.04 14.71
CA SER A 91 10.95 25.72 14.01
C SER A 91 11.01 26.29 12.59
N THR A 92 11.13 25.42 11.59
CA THR A 92 11.21 25.79 10.16
C THR A 92 9.85 26.02 9.50
N VAL A 93 8.77 25.96 10.27
CA VAL A 93 7.39 26.05 9.76
C VAL A 93 6.54 27.00 10.63
N PRO A 94 6.85 28.31 10.68
CA PRO A 94 5.96 29.29 11.27
C PRO A 94 4.64 29.37 10.50
N ASP A 95 3.52 29.57 11.20
CA ASP A 95 2.23 29.81 10.53
C ASP A 95 2.15 31.24 9.99
N LEU A 96 2.63 31.40 8.76
CA LEU A 96 2.65 32.69 8.06
C LEU A 96 1.23 33.27 7.87
N LYS A 97 0.19 32.43 7.83
CA LYS A 97 -1.20 32.89 7.71
C LYS A 97 -1.64 33.54 9.02
N ALA A 98 -1.33 32.90 10.15
CA ALA A 98 -1.62 33.45 11.47
C ALA A 98 -0.87 34.77 11.75
N ILE A 99 0.35 34.94 11.22
CA ILE A 99 1.07 36.22 11.28
C ILE A 99 0.34 37.30 10.47
N ALA A 100 -0.06 37.00 9.23
CA ALA A 100 -0.69 37.97 8.35
C ALA A 100 -2.12 38.37 8.78
N GLU A 101 -2.90 37.41 9.31
CA GLU A 101 -4.31 37.59 9.65
C GLU A 101 -4.50 38.07 11.09
N ASN A 102 -3.77 37.49 12.05
CA ASN A 102 -3.99 37.70 13.49
C ASN A 102 -2.79 38.32 14.21
N ALA A 103 -1.71 38.68 13.49
CA ALA A 103 -0.46 39.16 14.09
C ALA A 103 0.04 38.24 15.22
N SER A 104 0.02 36.91 14.98
CA SER A 104 0.44 35.89 15.95
C SER A 104 1.84 36.16 16.51
N VAL A 105 1.93 36.45 17.80
CA VAL A 105 3.21 36.72 18.50
C VAL A 105 4.12 35.48 18.46
N LYS A 106 3.55 34.28 18.68
CA LYS A 106 4.30 33.01 18.68
C LYS A 106 4.97 32.76 17.34
N ASP A 107 4.23 32.91 16.23
CA ASP A 107 4.76 32.64 14.89
C ASP A 107 5.69 33.76 14.40
N THR A 108 5.45 35.00 14.82
CA THR A 108 6.35 36.12 14.57
C THR A 108 7.70 35.90 15.24
N ASN A 109 7.73 35.45 16.50
CA ASN A 109 8.97 35.12 17.21
C ASN A 109 9.73 33.97 16.53
N ARG A 110 9.03 32.94 16.03
CA ARG A 110 9.66 31.87 15.25
C ARG A 110 10.35 32.41 13.99
N LEU A 111 9.68 33.30 13.26
CA LEU A 111 10.26 33.93 12.08
C LEU A 111 11.46 34.83 12.43
N LEU A 112 11.40 35.51 13.58
CA LEU A 112 12.50 36.33 14.10
C LEU A 112 13.71 35.50 14.54
N LYS A 113 13.50 34.32 15.12
CA LYS A 113 14.59 33.37 15.42
C LYS A 113 15.30 32.92 14.14
N LEU A 114 14.56 32.67 13.06
CA LEU A 114 15.15 32.37 11.75
C LEU A 114 15.96 33.57 11.21
N LEU A 115 15.44 34.78 11.35
CA LEU A 115 16.13 36.02 10.96
C LEU A 115 17.43 36.23 11.75
N LEU A 116 17.39 36.00 13.07
CA LEU A 116 18.55 36.07 13.96
C LEU A 116 19.65 35.11 13.51
N MET A 117 19.27 33.87 13.19
CA MET A 117 20.23 32.87 12.72
C MET A 117 20.78 33.19 11.33
N ALA A 118 20.01 33.85 10.47
CA ALA A 118 20.51 34.38 9.21
C ALA A 118 21.50 35.54 9.41
N ALA A 119 21.25 36.44 10.36
CA ALA A 119 22.16 37.55 10.68
C ALA A 119 23.52 37.05 11.21
N ILE A 120 23.51 36.04 12.10
CA ILE A 120 24.73 35.44 12.68
C ILE A 120 25.48 34.56 11.67
N GLY A 121 24.76 33.94 10.73
CA GLY A 121 25.35 33.17 9.63
C GLY A 121 25.78 34.01 8.42
N SER A 122 25.65 35.34 8.49
CA SER A 122 25.94 36.23 7.35
C SER A 122 27.43 36.57 7.22
N PRO A 123 27.89 37.00 6.03
CA PRO A 123 29.25 37.49 5.84
C PRO A 123 29.63 38.68 6.74
N HIS A 124 28.64 39.45 7.22
CA HIS A 124 28.82 40.63 8.08
C HIS A 124 28.47 40.36 9.55
N ALA A 125 28.42 39.09 9.98
CA ALA A 125 28.01 38.67 11.32
C ALA A 125 28.77 39.38 12.46
N GLU A 126 30.05 39.71 12.29
CA GLU A 126 30.86 40.42 13.30
C GLU A 126 30.25 41.78 13.69
N SER A 127 29.69 42.51 12.72
CA SER A 127 29.03 43.79 12.98
C SER A 127 27.76 43.61 13.83
N TYR A 128 26.92 42.63 13.47
CA TYR A 128 25.69 42.31 14.19
C TYR A 128 25.98 41.80 15.60
N ILE A 129 27.00 40.95 15.77
CA ILE A 129 27.43 40.47 17.09
C ILE A 129 27.92 41.64 17.96
N THR A 130 28.64 42.61 17.39
CA THR A 130 29.08 43.81 18.12
C THR A 130 27.89 44.66 18.56
N THR A 131 26.90 44.89 17.67
CA THR A 131 25.67 45.61 18.04
C THR A 131 24.85 44.88 19.11
N MET A 132 24.82 43.53 19.09
CA MET A 132 24.17 42.75 20.15
C MET A 132 24.84 42.95 21.52
N GLN A 133 26.16 43.19 21.56
CA GLN A 133 26.90 43.46 22.80
C GLN A 133 26.64 44.86 23.39
N GLU A 134 26.02 45.76 22.62
CA GLU A 134 25.63 47.10 23.09
C GLU A 134 24.21 47.13 23.70
N LEU A 135 23.45 46.05 23.55
CA LEU A 135 22.09 45.90 24.10
C LEU A 135 22.08 45.72 25.63
N SER A 136 20.90 45.78 26.24
CA SER A 136 20.77 45.53 27.68
C SER A 136 21.26 44.13 28.07
N THR A 137 21.80 43.98 29.29
CA THR A 137 22.33 42.68 29.76
C THR A 137 21.28 41.57 29.76
N GLN A 138 20.02 41.92 30.04
CA GLN A 138 18.89 41.00 29.99
C GLN A 138 18.62 40.49 28.56
N THR A 139 18.71 41.38 27.57
CA THR A 139 18.53 41.04 26.15
C THR A 139 19.72 40.26 25.61
N GLN A 140 20.94 40.55 26.07
CA GLN A 140 22.12 39.74 25.73
C GLN A 140 22.00 38.30 26.24
N GLU A 141 21.59 38.11 27.49
CA GLU A 141 21.35 36.77 28.06
C GLU A 141 20.23 36.04 27.30
N GLY A 142 19.12 36.71 27.02
CA GLY A 142 18.02 36.12 26.24
C GLY A 142 18.41 35.74 24.81
N LEU A 143 19.17 36.57 24.09
CA LEU A 143 19.66 36.26 22.75
C LEU A 143 20.62 35.06 22.78
N LYS A 144 21.52 35.01 23.77
CA LYS A 144 22.44 33.89 23.95
C LYS A 144 21.68 32.57 24.16
N ASP A 145 20.66 32.57 25.02
CA ASP A 145 19.83 31.40 25.28
C ASP A 145 19.10 30.94 24.01
N ILE A 146 18.56 31.88 23.22
CA ILE A 146 17.89 31.58 21.94
C ILE A 146 18.86 30.96 20.91
N ILE A 147 20.08 31.50 20.80
CA ILE A 147 21.10 30.99 19.87
C ILE A 147 21.57 29.60 20.31
N GLN A 148 21.79 29.41 21.61
CA GLN A 148 22.19 28.12 22.17
C GLN A 148 21.08 27.07 22.00
N GLU A 149 19.81 27.43 22.23
CA GLU A 149 18.64 26.59 21.96
C GLU A 149 18.56 26.19 20.48
N ALA A 150 18.88 27.11 19.56
CA ALA A 150 18.85 26.86 18.12
C ALA A 150 19.97 25.92 17.65
N GLN A 151 21.20 26.10 18.14
CA GLN A 151 22.39 25.33 17.72
C GLN A 151 22.57 24.01 18.49
N SER A 152 22.13 23.94 19.75
CA SER A 152 22.26 22.77 20.63
C SER A 152 20.94 22.52 21.37
N PRO A 153 19.91 22.04 20.66
CA PRO A 153 18.60 21.84 21.24
C PRO A 153 18.63 20.72 22.30
N SER A 154 17.88 20.92 23.39
CA SER A 154 17.58 19.84 24.33
C SER A 154 16.63 18.81 23.70
N GLU A 155 16.60 17.60 24.26
CA GLU A 155 15.69 16.53 23.81
C GLU A 155 14.22 16.98 23.91
N ASP A 156 13.84 17.64 25.01
CA ASP A 156 12.52 18.27 25.19
C ASP A 156 12.19 19.28 24.09
N ARG A 157 13.18 20.05 23.61
CA ARG A 157 13.00 21.04 22.55
C ARG A 157 12.79 20.38 21.19
N LEU A 158 13.51 19.29 20.91
CA LEU A 158 13.34 18.50 19.69
C LEU A 158 11.94 17.84 19.65
N GLU A 159 11.49 17.28 20.78
CA GLU A 159 10.13 16.74 20.90
C GLU A 159 9.07 17.82 20.70
N GLN A 160 9.26 19.01 21.29
CA GLN A 160 8.37 20.14 21.10
C GLN A 160 8.29 20.56 19.63
N ILE A 161 9.41 20.64 18.92
CA ILE A 161 9.44 20.98 17.49
C ILE A 161 8.75 19.90 16.65
N HIS A 162 8.92 18.62 17.00
CA HIS A 162 8.25 17.52 16.32
C HIS A 162 6.74 17.60 16.49
N TYR A 163 6.26 17.83 17.72
CA TYR A 163 4.85 18.01 18.02
C TYR A 163 4.25 19.23 17.31
N GLU A 164 4.98 20.35 17.28
CA GLU A 164 4.54 21.56 16.56
C GLU A 164 4.47 21.36 15.05
N GLN A 165 5.39 20.56 14.48
CA GLN A 165 5.37 20.22 13.07
C GLN A 165 4.22 19.26 12.72
N ASP A 166 3.92 18.31 13.59
CA ASP A 166 2.80 17.39 13.44
C ASP A 166 1.46 18.07 13.66
N GLU A 167 1.34 19.02 14.60
CA GLU A 167 0.15 19.84 14.79
C GLU A 167 -0.14 20.71 13.56
N TYR A 168 0.91 21.31 12.95
CA TYR A 168 0.75 22.08 11.72
C TYR A 168 0.33 21.20 10.53
N ARG A 169 0.90 19.98 10.42
CA ARG A 169 0.49 18.99 9.40
C ARG A 169 -0.94 18.54 9.62
N ALA A 170 -1.31 18.19 10.85
CA ALA A 170 -2.66 17.78 11.21
C ALA A 170 -3.68 18.90 10.94
N ARG A 171 -3.40 20.16 11.30
CA ARG A 171 -4.29 21.29 10.97
C ARG A 171 -4.44 21.49 9.46
N ARG A 172 -3.37 21.30 8.67
CA ARG A 172 -3.42 21.40 7.21
C ARG A 172 -4.24 20.28 6.58
N ASP A 173 -4.11 19.07 7.10
CA ASP A 173 -4.80 17.88 6.61
C ASP A 173 -6.26 17.82 7.07
N VAL A 174 -6.60 18.44 8.22
CA VAL A 174 -7.97 18.56 8.73
C VAL A 174 -8.74 19.72 8.05
N ALA A 175 -8.06 20.78 7.59
CA ALA A 175 -8.72 21.97 7.04
C ALA A 175 -9.15 21.84 5.56
N MET A 176 -8.77 20.78 4.86
CA MET A 176 -9.07 20.63 3.45
C MET A 176 -9.27 19.17 3.09
N ASP A 177 -10.54 18.78 2.98
CA ASP A 177 -10.97 17.52 2.39
C ASP A 177 -10.18 17.25 1.09
N PRO A 178 -9.41 16.14 1.01
CA PRO A 178 -8.63 15.80 -0.18
C PRO A 178 -9.48 15.79 -1.47
N GLU A 179 -10.76 15.42 -1.38
CA GLU A 179 -11.73 15.50 -2.45
C GLU A 179 -12.01 16.97 -2.87
N LEU A 180 -12.13 17.89 -1.92
CA LEU A 180 -12.39 19.32 -2.21
C LEU A 180 -11.17 20.02 -2.82
N GLN A 181 -9.93 19.66 -2.42
CA GLN A 181 -8.72 20.18 -3.07
C GLN A 181 -8.57 19.67 -4.50
N PHE A 182 -8.97 18.42 -4.74
CA PHE A 182 -8.99 17.84 -6.07
C PHE A 182 -10.06 18.54 -6.92
N GLU A 183 -11.25 18.76 -6.37
CA GLU A 183 -12.34 19.48 -7.04
C GLU A 183 -11.99 20.94 -7.34
N GLU A 184 -11.37 21.67 -6.41
CA GLU A 184 -10.92 23.05 -6.64
C GLU A 184 -9.84 23.12 -7.73
N ARG A 185 -8.90 22.16 -7.74
CA ARG A 185 -7.84 22.08 -8.75
C ARG A 185 -8.41 21.70 -10.12
N VAL A 186 -9.34 20.76 -10.17
CA VAL A 186 -10.04 20.37 -11.39
C VAL A 186 -10.91 21.51 -11.90
N GLY A 187 -11.63 22.22 -11.03
CA GLY A 187 -12.43 23.38 -11.37
C GLY A 187 -11.59 24.53 -11.94
N LYS A 188 -10.41 24.81 -11.36
CA LYS A 188 -9.45 25.79 -11.90
C LYS A 188 -8.90 25.37 -13.26
N LEU A 189 -8.52 24.11 -13.43
CA LEU A 189 -8.04 23.57 -14.70
C LEU A 189 -9.12 23.57 -15.79
N LEU A 190 -10.38 23.29 -15.42
CA LEU A 190 -11.52 23.36 -16.34
C LEU A 190 -11.79 24.81 -16.76
N ALA A 191 -11.79 25.76 -15.83
CA ALA A 191 -11.97 27.18 -16.14
C ALA A 191 -10.83 27.73 -17.02
N GLU A 192 -9.59 27.32 -16.76
CA GLU A 192 -8.44 27.69 -17.59
C GLU A 192 -8.50 27.04 -18.98
N ASN A 193 -8.91 25.78 -19.07
CA ASN A 193 -9.12 25.10 -20.34
C ASN A 193 -10.25 25.76 -21.16
N ASP A 194 -11.37 26.11 -20.54
CA ASP A 194 -12.47 26.84 -21.19
C ASP A 194 -12.01 28.22 -21.68
N LYS A 195 -11.20 28.93 -20.89
CA LYS A 195 -10.61 30.20 -21.29
C LYS A 195 -9.68 30.04 -22.49
N LEU A 196 -8.73 29.10 -22.44
CA LEU A 196 -7.80 28.82 -23.53
C LEU A 196 -8.51 28.33 -24.80
N SER A 197 -9.58 27.55 -24.64
CA SER A 197 -10.42 27.07 -25.74
C SER A 197 -11.15 28.23 -26.43
N ASN A 198 -11.68 29.19 -25.65
CA ASN A 198 -12.29 30.39 -26.20
C ASN A 198 -11.26 31.29 -26.91
N GLU A 199 -10.09 31.53 -26.30
CA GLU A 199 -9.00 32.29 -26.92
C GLU A 199 -8.52 31.64 -28.23
N LYS A 200 -8.39 30.30 -28.25
CA LYS A 200 -8.08 29.54 -29.46
C LYS A 200 -9.13 29.76 -30.55
N LYS A 201 -10.42 29.69 -30.21
CA LYS A 201 -11.52 29.89 -31.16
C LYS A 201 -11.54 31.32 -31.71
N GLU A 202 -11.23 32.31 -30.89
CA GLU A 202 -11.10 33.71 -31.33
C GLU A 202 -9.91 33.90 -32.28
N LEU A 203 -8.77 33.30 -31.97
CA LEU A 203 -7.59 33.32 -32.85
C LEU A 203 -7.85 32.60 -34.18
N GLU A 204 -8.53 31.45 -34.16
CA GLU A 204 -8.95 30.73 -35.37
C GLU A 204 -9.86 31.60 -36.25
N LYS A 205 -10.82 32.31 -35.65
CA LYS A 205 -11.70 33.24 -36.38
C LYS A 205 -10.92 34.42 -36.96
N ALA A 206 -9.95 34.96 -36.23
CA ALA A 206 -9.08 36.04 -36.72
C ALA A 206 -8.19 35.56 -37.89
N LEU A 207 -7.65 34.34 -37.81
CA LEU A 207 -6.89 33.73 -38.90
C LEU A 207 -7.75 33.54 -40.15
N GLU A 208 -9.00 33.09 -39.99
CA GLU A 208 -9.91 32.92 -41.12
C GLU A 208 -10.26 34.27 -41.77
N GLN A 209 -10.49 35.31 -40.99
CA GLN A 209 -10.70 36.67 -41.52
C GLN A 209 -9.48 37.21 -42.30
N ILE A 210 -8.27 36.90 -41.84
CA ILE A 210 -7.04 37.28 -42.55
C ILE A 210 -6.92 36.49 -43.85
N ARG A 211 -7.23 35.18 -43.85
CA ARG A 211 -7.25 34.35 -45.05
C ARG A 211 -8.25 34.87 -46.09
N ASP A 212 -9.48 35.18 -45.69
CA ASP A 212 -10.49 35.77 -46.57
C ASP A 212 -10.03 37.10 -47.16
N ARG A 213 -9.36 37.93 -46.36
CA ARG A 213 -8.80 39.20 -46.81
C ARG A 213 -7.66 38.99 -47.81
N LEU A 214 -6.81 38.01 -47.58
CA LEU A 214 -5.74 37.64 -48.50
C LEU A 214 -6.31 37.16 -49.84
N VAL A 215 -7.33 36.29 -49.82
CA VAL A 215 -8.02 35.84 -51.05
C VAL A 215 -8.60 37.01 -51.82
N LYS A 216 -9.30 37.94 -51.16
CA LYS A 216 -9.84 39.14 -51.83
C LYS A 216 -8.76 40.05 -52.39
N ILE A 217 -7.62 40.18 -51.72
CA ILE A 217 -6.48 40.95 -52.23
C ILE A 217 -5.87 40.25 -53.44
N GLN A 218 -5.76 38.91 -53.40
CA GLN A 218 -5.29 38.09 -54.51
C GLN A 218 -6.19 38.28 -55.74
N GLU A 219 -7.51 38.11 -55.59
CA GLU A 219 -8.50 38.31 -56.67
C GLU A 219 -8.45 39.73 -57.27
N ASN A 220 -8.25 40.75 -56.43
CA ASN A 220 -8.09 42.13 -56.90
C ASN A 220 -6.79 42.31 -57.68
N ASN A 221 -5.69 41.69 -57.23
CA ASN A 221 -4.41 41.76 -57.92
C ASN A 221 -4.50 41.04 -59.28
N ASP A 222 -5.07 39.84 -59.32
CA ASP A 222 -5.30 39.08 -60.56
C ASP A 222 -6.19 39.88 -61.54
N SER A 223 -7.20 40.59 -61.03
CA SER A 223 -8.04 41.49 -61.85
C SER A 223 -7.25 42.69 -62.40
N LEU A 224 -6.32 43.25 -61.63
CA LEU A 224 -5.45 44.35 -62.06
C LEU A 224 -4.43 43.87 -63.10
N GLU A 225 -3.84 42.69 -62.91
CA GLU A 225 -2.92 42.07 -63.87
C GLU A 225 -3.63 41.78 -65.20
N ALA A 226 -4.85 41.25 -65.17
CA ALA A 226 -5.65 41.03 -66.37
C ALA A 226 -5.96 42.36 -67.11
N LYS A 227 -6.24 43.44 -66.37
CA LYS A 227 -6.44 44.78 -66.97
C LYS A 227 -5.14 45.33 -67.55
N LEU A 228 -4.02 45.16 -66.86
CA LEU A 228 -2.71 45.57 -67.33
C LEU A 228 -2.38 44.88 -68.65
N SER A 229 -2.47 43.55 -68.69
CA SER A 229 -2.26 42.74 -69.90
C SER A 229 -3.19 43.19 -71.04
N SER A 230 -4.48 43.41 -70.78
CA SER A 230 -5.40 43.93 -71.80
C SER A 230 -5.02 45.32 -72.32
N THR A 231 -4.51 46.20 -71.45
CA THR A 231 -4.02 47.52 -71.88
C THR A 231 -2.72 47.42 -72.67
N GLU A 232 -1.82 46.52 -72.28
CA GLU A 232 -0.57 46.23 -73.00
C GLU A 232 -0.85 45.68 -74.39
N ASP A 233 -1.80 44.75 -74.53
CA ASP A 233 -2.22 44.20 -75.82
C ASP A 233 -2.86 45.27 -76.72
N ARG A 234 -3.66 46.17 -76.16
CA ARG A 234 -4.21 47.32 -76.90
C ARG A 234 -3.11 48.28 -77.35
N LEU A 235 -2.09 48.49 -76.53
CA LEU A 235 -0.92 49.33 -76.84
C LEU A 235 -0.04 48.68 -77.91
N ALA A 236 0.14 47.35 -77.84
CA ALA A 236 0.83 46.56 -78.85
C ALA A 236 0.08 46.59 -80.19
N THR A 237 -1.25 46.46 -80.16
CA THR A 237 -2.11 46.56 -81.36
C THR A 237 -2.06 47.97 -81.97
N LEU A 238 -1.97 49.02 -81.15
CA LEU A 238 -1.79 50.40 -81.62
C LEU A 238 -0.37 50.65 -82.18
N LYS A 239 0.65 50.04 -81.59
CA LYS A 239 2.04 50.07 -82.11
C LYS A 239 2.22 49.25 -83.39
N ALA A 240 1.39 48.23 -83.61
CA ALA A 240 1.36 47.43 -84.84
C ALA A 240 0.66 48.13 -86.03
N GLY A 241 0.27 49.40 -85.86
CA GLY A 241 -0.26 50.25 -86.92
C GLY A 241 0.76 50.54 -88.04
N LYS A 242 0.76 49.65 -89.04
CA LYS A 242 0.94 49.90 -90.50
C LYS A 242 1.86 51.06 -90.89
N GLY A 243 3.15 50.74 -91.10
CA GLY A 243 4.11 51.52 -91.87
C GLY A 243 4.84 50.62 -92.87
N ASP A 244 4.44 50.71 -94.12
CA ASP A 244 5.05 50.12 -95.32
C ASP A 244 6.49 50.63 -95.51
N LEU A 245 7.49 49.75 -95.62
CA LEU A 245 8.72 49.97 -96.40
C LEU A 245 9.44 48.64 -96.72
N GLY A 246 9.29 48.19 -97.96
CA GLY A 246 10.43 47.90 -98.84
C GLY A 246 11.29 46.64 -98.64
N PRO A 247 12.11 46.28 -99.63
CA PRO A 247 12.64 44.94 -99.86
C PRO A 247 13.90 44.65 -99.03
N ASP A 248 13.73 44.46 -97.72
CA ASP A 248 14.67 43.72 -96.86
C ASP A 248 14.06 42.39 -96.36
N ALA A 249 13.00 41.93 -97.04
CA ALA A 249 12.17 40.79 -96.64
C ALA A 249 13.00 39.55 -96.28
N THR A 250 14.07 39.25 -97.03
CA THR A 250 14.90 38.07 -96.77
C THR A 250 15.82 38.21 -95.54
N GLY A 251 16.30 39.43 -95.24
CA GLY A 251 17.15 39.70 -94.07
C GLY A 251 16.35 39.90 -92.79
N PHE A 252 15.12 40.40 -92.88
CA PHE A 252 14.16 40.41 -91.79
C PHE A 252 13.54 39.04 -91.57
N GLU A 253 13.24 38.25 -92.61
CA GLU A 253 12.82 36.86 -92.45
C GLU A 253 13.92 36.01 -91.83
N SER A 254 15.19 36.21 -92.20
CA SER A 254 16.29 35.46 -91.58
C SER A 254 16.51 35.86 -90.11
N ARG A 255 16.35 37.13 -89.76
CA ARG A 255 16.41 37.58 -88.34
C ARG A 255 15.17 37.15 -87.55
N SER A 256 13.99 37.19 -88.17
CA SER A 256 12.74 36.69 -87.59
C SER A 256 12.82 35.20 -87.32
N ARG A 257 13.35 34.40 -88.26
CA ARG A 257 13.61 32.98 -88.05
C ARG A 257 14.62 32.73 -86.93
N GLN A 258 15.71 33.50 -86.86
CA GLN A 258 16.65 33.39 -85.75
C GLN A 258 16.02 33.76 -84.40
N GLN A 259 15.14 34.76 -84.36
CA GLN A 259 14.39 35.11 -83.16
C GLN A 259 13.35 34.05 -82.79
N GLU A 260 12.65 33.47 -83.76
CA GLU A 260 11.74 32.33 -83.57
C GLU A 260 12.49 31.10 -83.04
N ASP A 261 13.68 30.78 -83.57
CA ASP A 261 14.52 29.70 -83.07
C ASP A 261 15.00 29.95 -81.64
N ILE A 262 15.35 31.20 -81.30
CA ILE A 262 15.73 31.59 -79.93
C ILE A 262 14.53 31.45 -79.00
N ILE A 263 13.35 31.94 -79.40
CA ILE A 263 12.10 31.84 -78.63
C ILE A 263 11.76 30.36 -78.41
N ALA A 264 11.76 29.53 -79.45
CA ALA A 264 11.52 28.09 -79.32
C ALA A 264 12.52 27.42 -78.37
N SER A 265 13.79 27.82 -78.41
CA SER A 265 14.81 27.31 -77.48
C SER A 265 14.59 27.77 -76.03
N GLN A 266 14.06 28.97 -75.84
CA GLN A 266 13.73 29.53 -74.51
C GLN A 266 12.45 28.92 -73.97
N GLU A 267 11.43 28.71 -74.80
CA GLU A 267 10.20 27.99 -74.49
C GLU A 267 10.51 26.54 -74.09
N THR A 268 11.37 25.85 -74.83
CA THR A 268 11.82 24.49 -74.46
C THR A 268 12.55 24.48 -73.12
N ARG A 269 13.37 25.49 -72.83
CA ARG A 269 14.07 25.63 -71.54
C ARG A 269 13.11 25.97 -70.39
N LEU A 270 12.12 26.82 -70.64
CA LEU A 270 11.07 27.15 -69.68
C LEU A 270 10.21 25.93 -69.37
N GLN A 271 9.85 25.15 -70.39
CA GLN A 271 9.12 23.90 -70.20
C GLN A 271 9.94 22.90 -69.38
N ALA A 272 11.23 22.71 -69.70
CA ALA A 272 12.11 21.82 -68.93
C ALA A 272 12.26 22.26 -67.47
N ALA A 273 12.38 23.58 -67.21
CA ALA A 273 12.41 24.11 -65.86
C ALA A 273 11.06 23.96 -65.12
N HIS A 274 9.94 24.06 -65.84
CA HIS A 274 8.61 23.82 -65.28
C HIS A 274 8.44 22.35 -64.88
N ASP A 275 8.84 21.42 -65.76
CA ASP A 275 8.83 19.98 -65.50
C ASP A 275 9.73 19.62 -64.30
N GLU A 276 10.89 20.29 -64.15
CA GLU A 276 11.77 20.13 -62.99
C GLU A 276 11.13 20.65 -61.70
N ILE A 277 10.50 21.83 -61.74
CA ILE A 277 9.78 22.40 -60.59
C ILE A 277 8.63 21.48 -60.16
N ASP A 278 7.86 20.95 -61.11
CA ASP A 278 6.78 20.02 -60.82
C ASP A 278 7.30 18.70 -60.24
N GLY A 279 8.40 18.18 -60.79
CA GLY A 279 9.10 17.02 -60.22
C GLY A 279 9.56 17.24 -58.77
N LEU A 280 10.14 18.41 -58.48
CA LEU A 280 10.57 18.79 -57.14
C LEU A 280 9.37 19.01 -56.19
N ARG A 281 8.27 19.58 -56.67
CA ARG A 281 7.02 19.74 -55.90
C ARG A 281 6.42 18.39 -55.53
N MET A 282 6.35 17.45 -56.47
CA MET A 282 5.88 16.09 -56.18
C MET A 282 6.81 15.37 -55.19
N SER A 283 8.13 15.57 -55.30
CA SER A 283 9.10 15.02 -54.35
C SER A 283 8.93 15.60 -52.95
N LEU A 284 8.77 16.93 -52.83
CA LEU A 284 8.52 17.61 -51.55
C LEU A 284 7.22 17.14 -50.90
N GLU A 285 6.14 17.01 -51.68
CA GLU A 285 4.86 16.50 -51.16
C GLU A 285 4.98 15.04 -50.71
N SER A 286 5.72 14.20 -51.44
CA SER A 286 6.01 12.84 -51.02
C SER A 286 6.81 12.79 -49.72
N MET A 287 7.81 13.66 -49.56
CA MET A 287 8.60 13.76 -48.32
C MET A 287 7.75 14.29 -47.16
N ARG A 288 6.83 15.22 -47.42
CA ARG A 288 5.89 15.74 -46.42
C ARG A 288 4.93 14.65 -45.93
N GLN A 289 4.35 13.87 -46.83
CA GLN A 289 3.51 12.72 -46.47
C GLN A 289 4.27 11.65 -45.67
N LYS A 290 5.54 11.40 -46.00
CA LYS A 290 6.39 10.49 -45.20
C LYS A 290 6.64 11.05 -43.81
N SER A 291 6.98 12.33 -43.69
CA SER A 291 7.17 12.98 -42.39
C SER A 291 5.92 12.89 -41.51
N GLU A 292 4.74 13.12 -42.08
CA GLU A 292 3.46 13.02 -41.35
C GLU A 292 3.19 11.58 -40.88
N ARG A 293 3.51 10.58 -41.70
CA ARG A 293 3.40 9.16 -41.31
C ARG A 293 4.39 8.78 -40.20
N TYR A 294 5.62 9.29 -40.26
CA TYR A 294 6.60 9.09 -39.19
C TYR A 294 6.12 9.72 -37.88
N GLN A 295 5.55 10.92 -37.92
CA GLN A 295 4.99 11.56 -36.74
C GLN A 295 3.83 10.74 -36.15
N LYS A 296 2.86 10.33 -36.98
CA LYS A 296 1.74 9.48 -36.55
C LYS A 296 2.23 8.18 -35.92
N LEU A 297 3.20 7.50 -36.55
CA LEU A 297 3.76 6.25 -36.01
C LEU A 297 4.53 6.46 -34.70
N GLN A 298 5.16 7.62 -34.52
CA GLN A 298 5.82 7.99 -33.27
C GLN A 298 4.80 8.27 -32.16
N ASP A 299 3.73 8.97 -32.49
CA ASP A 299 2.63 9.24 -31.55
C ASP A 299 1.96 7.91 -31.11
N ASP A 300 1.66 7.01 -32.06
CA ASP A 300 1.13 5.66 -31.77
C ASP A 300 2.10 4.83 -30.91
N TYR A 301 3.41 4.92 -31.17
CA TYR A 301 4.43 4.23 -30.38
C TYR A 301 4.47 4.74 -28.93
N ASP A 302 4.42 6.05 -28.74
CA ASP A 302 4.43 6.66 -27.41
C ASP A 302 3.13 6.35 -26.66
N GLU A 303 1.98 6.28 -27.34
CA GLU A 303 0.71 5.81 -26.76
C GLU A 303 0.81 4.35 -26.28
N ILE A 304 1.22 3.43 -27.16
CA ILE A 304 1.38 2.00 -26.80
C ILE A 304 2.42 1.83 -25.68
N LYS A 305 3.48 2.63 -25.66
CA LYS A 305 4.49 2.61 -24.60
C LYS A 305 3.90 3.07 -23.26
N ASN A 306 3.08 4.12 -23.27
CA ASN A 306 2.40 4.59 -22.07
C ASN A 306 1.38 3.54 -21.57
N GLU A 307 0.61 2.92 -22.46
CA GLU A 307 -0.32 1.83 -22.12
C GLU A 307 0.42 0.64 -21.52
N ARG A 308 1.54 0.22 -22.12
CA ARG A 308 2.42 -0.84 -21.58
C ARG A 308 2.89 -0.51 -20.17
N ASP A 309 3.33 0.73 -19.92
CA ASP A 309 3.82 1.14 -18.62
C ASP A 309 2.69 1.20 -17.58
N GLN A 310 1.49 1.61 -17.98
CA GLN A 310 0.31 1.55 -17.12
C GLN A 310 -0.08 0.11 -16.80
N LEU A 311 -0.10 -0.79 -17.79
CA LEU A 311 -0.38 -2.21 -17.60
C LEU A 311 0.68 -2.88 -16.71
N SER A 312 1.96 -2.53 -16.87
CA SER A 312 3.05 -3.00 -16.01
C SER A 312 2.86 -2.54 -14.56
N ARG A 313 2.47 -1.28 -14.33
CA ARG A 313 2.15 -0.78 -12.98
C ARG A 313 0.95 -1.50 -12.37
N LYS A 314 -0.12 -1.70 -13.15
CA LYS A 314 -1.31 -2.46 -12.70
C LYS A 314 -0.96 -3.92 -12.38
N ALA A 315 -0.12 -4.56 -13.20
CA ALA A 315 0.37 -5.92 -12.94
C ALA A 315 1.21 -6.00 -11.65
N ASN A 316 2.11 -5.03 -11.44
CA ASN A 316 2.90 -4.95 -10.21
C ASN A 316 2.02 -4.70 -8.96
N ALA A 317 0.98 -3.88 -9.09
CA ALA A 317 0.01 -3.69 -8.02
C ALA A 317 -0.78 -4.98 -7.74
N ALA A 318 -1.24 -5.68 -8.78
CA ALA A 318 -1.91 -6.96 -8.64
C ALA A 318 -1.02 -8.02 -7.97
N GLU A 319 0.26 -8.10 -8.31
CA GLU A 319 1.20 -9.02 -7.65
C GLU A 319 1.42 -8.65 -6.18
N LYS A 320 1.48 -7.36 -5.84
CA LYS A 320 1.52 -6.91 -4.43
C LYS A 320 0.25 -7.29 -3.67
N TYR A 321 -0.93 -7.15 -4.26
CA TYR A 321 -2.18 -7.60 -3.64
C TYR A 321 -2.21 -9.13 -3.48
N ARG A 322 -1.71 -9.87 -4.46
CA ARG A 322 -1.57 -11.34 -4.39
C ARG A 322 -0.64 -11.75 -3.26
N GLN A 323 0.50 -11.08 -3.09
CA GLN A 323 1.43 -11.32 -1.98
C GLN A 323 0.80 -11.00 -0.62
N LYS A 324 0.08 -9.88 -0.50
CA LYS A 324 -0.66 -9.54 0.73
C LYS A 324 -1.76 -10.56 1.06
N LEU A 325 -2.50 -11.02 0.05
CA LEU A 325 -3.51 -12.06 0.23
C LEU A 325 -2.88 -13.38 0.68
N GLN A 326 -1.75 -13.77 0.08
CA GLN A 326 -1.01 -14.96 0.48
C GLN A 326 -0.50 -14.85 1.92
N ALA A 327 0.07 -13.70 2.30
CA ALA A 327 0.48 -13.45 3.68
C ALA A 327 -0.71 -13.49 4.66
N SER A 328 -1.87 -12.94 4.28
CA SER A 328 -3.10 -13.02 5.08
C SER A 328 -3.58 -14.46 5.26
N GLN A 329 -3.52 -15.29 4.21
CA GLN A 329 -3.86 -16.71 4.31
C GLN A 329 -2.89 -17.48 5.21
N ASP A 330 -1.61 -17.14 5.17
CA ASP A 330 -0.61 -17.78 6.02
C ASP A 330 -0.80 -17.38 7.49
N PHE A 331 -1.11 -16.12 7.78
CA PHE A 331 -1.53 -15.69 9.13
C PHE A 331 -2.83 -16.37 9.58
N GLU A 332 -3.79 -16.58 8.68
CA GLU A 332 -5.02 -17.29 9.02
C GLU A 332 -4.75 -18.75 9.39
N LYS A 333 -3.87 -19.45 8.64
CA LYS A 333 -3.42 -20.80 8.98
C LYS A 333 -2.69 -20.81 10.32
N GLU A 334 -1.77 -19.88 10.55
CA GLU A 334 -1.07 -19.77 11.83
C GLU A 334 -2.05 -19.55 12.98
N ASN A 335 -3.03 -18.67 12.82
CA ASN A 335 -4.07 -18.42 13.82
C ASN A 335 -4.93 -19.67 14.07
N GLN A 336 -5.26 -20.45 13.02
CA GLN A 336 -5.91 -21.75 13.18
C GLN A 336 -5.03 -22.74 13.97
N THR A 337 -3.72 -22.80 13.68
CA THR A 337 -2.79 -23.67 14.44
C THR A 337 -2.64 -23.24 15.90
N LEU A 338 -2.58 -21.94 16.18
CA LEU A 338 -2.55 -21.40 17.54
C LEU A 338 -3.87 -21.70 18.28
N LYS A 339 -5.02 -21.59 17.61
CA LYS A 339 -6.31 -22.00 18.18
C LYS A 339 -6.34 -23.48 18.53
N THR A 340 -5.80 -24.36 17.69
CA THR A 340 -5.69 -25.80 18.01
C THR A 340 -4.76 -26.02 19.20
N GLN A 341 -3.60 -25.35 19.25
CA GLN A 341 -2.68 -25.45 20.38
C GLN A 341 -3.31 -24.95 21.70
N ILE A 342 -4.04 -23.83 21.67
CA ILE A 342 -4.75 -23.32 22.85
C ILE A 342 -5.81 -24.34 23.31
N LYS A 343 -6.53 -24.98 22.38
CA LYS A 343 -7.51 -26.01 22.71
C LYS A 343 -6.83 -27.21 23.37
N ASP A 344 -5.70 -27.66 22.84
CA ASP A 344 -4.94 -28.79 23.36
C ASP A 344 -4.36 -28.48 24.75
N LEU A 345 -3.78 -27.28 24.93
CA LEU A 345 -3.29 -26.81 26.23
C LEU A 345 -4.41 -26.70 27.27
N LYS A 346 -5.59 -26.19 26.89
CA LYS A 346 -6.77 -26.18 27.78
C LYS A 346 -7.19 -27.59 28.16
N GLN A 347 -7.19 -28.53 27.20
CA GLN A 347 -7.50 -29.93 27.49
C GLN A 347 -6.48 -30.53 28.46
N GLN A 348 -5.17 -30.31 28.24
CA GLN A 348 -4.11 -30.75 29.15
C GLN A 348 -4.26 -30.14 30.54
N LEU A 349 -4.63 -28.85 30.66
CA LEU A 349 -4.89 -28.22 31.94
C LEU A 349 -6.06 -28.87 32.67
N THR A 350 -7.18 -29.11 31.97
CA THR A 350 -8.34 -29.79 32.58
C THR A 350 -8.03 -31.23 33.01
N GLU A 351 -7.22 -31.94 32.23
CA GLU A 351 -6.77 -33.29 32.57
C GLU A 351 -5.84 -33.27 33.78
N SER A 352 -4.88 -32.32 33.82
CA SER A 352 -4.00 -32.10 34.97
C SER A 352 -4.79 -31.76 36.24
N ASP A 353 -5.77 -30.86 36.16
CA ASP A 353 -6.63 -30.51 37.29
C ASP A 353 -7.43 -31.73 37.79
N SER A 354 -7.94 -32.55 36.86
CA SER A 354 -8.65 -33.78 37.20
C SER A 354 -7.74 -34.80 37.89
N ASN A 355 -6.51 -34.96 37.40
CA ASN A 355 -5.49 -35.83 37.98
C ASN A 355 -5.05 -35.32 39.37
N GLN A 356 -4.93 -34.00 39.56
CA GLN A 356 -4.60 -33.42 40.85
C GLN A 356 -5.72 -33.66 41.87
N ARG A 357 -6.99 -33.57 41.45
CA ARG A 357 -8.14 -33.92 42.32
C ARG A 357 -8.07 -35.38 42.76
N LEU A 358 -7.89 -36.31 41.82
CA LEU A 358 -7.75 -37.74 42.13
C LEU A 358 -6.55 -38.01 43.06
N ALA A 359 -5.40 -37.37 42.79
CA ALA A 359 -4.23 -37.46 43.67
C ALA A 359 -4.51 -36.91 45.08
N SER A 360 -5.30 -35.84 45.20
CA SER A 360 -5.72 -35.29 46.50
C SER A 360 -6.65 -36.24 47.25
N GLU A 361 -7.54 -36.95 46.55
CA GLU A 361 -8.44 -37.96 47.13
C GLU A 361 -7.64 -39.16 47.63
N HIS A 362 -6.75 -39.70 46.80
CA HIS A 362 -5.83 -40.76 47.21
C HIS A 362 -4.93 -40.35 48.38
N ASN A 363 -4.46 -39.10 48.45
CA ASN A 363 -3.71 -38.61 49.61
C ASN A 363 -4.55 -38.56 50.88
N LYS A 364 -5.84 -38.18 50.80
CA LYS A 364 -6.77 -38.26 51.94
C LYS A 364 -6.96 -39.70 52.39
N GLU A 365 -7.11 -40.64 51.46
CA GLU A 365 -7.19 -42.07 51.76
C GLU A 365 -5.91 -42.58 52.42
N LEU A 366 -4.74 -42.26 51.87
CA LEU A 366 -3.44 -42.57 52.46
C LEU A 366 -3.28 -41.98 53.87
N HIS A 367 -3.79 -40.78 54.12
CA HIS A 367 -3.77 -40.19 55.46
C HIS A 367 -4.62 -40.99 56.45
N LYS A 368 -5.83 -41.43 56.04
CA LYS A 368 -6.66 -42.33 56.86
C LYS A 368 -5.96 -43.65 57.15
N TYR A 369 -5.30 -44.25 56.15
CA TYR A 369 -4.53 -45.48 56.37
C TYR A 369 -3.35 -45.27 57.31
N LYS A 370 -2.62 -44.15 57.19
CA LYS A 370 -1.54 -43.79 58.14
C LYS A 370 -2.06 -43.64 59.57
N GLN A 371 -3.19 -42.94 59.75
CA GLN A 371 -3.83 -42.80 61.06
C GLN A 371 -4.24 -44.16 61.64
N LEU A 372 -4.82 -45.03 60.82
CA LEU A 372 -5.18 -46.38 61.24
C LEU A 372 -3.94 -47.20 61.64
N ILE A 373 -2.84 -47.11 60.89
CA ILE A 373 -1.58 -47.76 61.25
C ILE A 373 -1.07 -47.23 62.59
N THR A 374 -1.02 -45.91 62.80
CA THR A 374 -0.58 -45.35 64.08
C THR A 374 -1.48 -45.75 65.24
N GLN A 375 -2.79 -45.90 65.03
CA GLN A 375 -3.71 -46.40 66.04
C GLN A 375 -3.41 -47.86 66.37
N ILE A 376 -3.22 -48.72 65.36
CA ILE A 376 -2.87 -50.13 65.55
C ILE A 376 -1.52 -50.25 66.30
N GLU A 377 -0.55 -49.40 66.00
CA GLU A 377 0.74 -49.35 66.71
C GLU A 377 0.56 -48.95 68.19
N GLN A 378 -0.29 -47.95 68.49
CA GLN A 378 -0.64 -47.56 69.86
C GLN A 378 -1.35 -48.70 70.61
N ASP A 379 -2.38 -49.29 70.01
CA ASP A 379 -3.12 -50.43 70.56
C ASP A 379 -2.16 -51.60 70.84
N HIS A 380 -1.21 -51.85 69.94
CA HIS A 380 -0.18 -52.88 70.14
C HIS A 380 0.70 -52.58 71.35
N HIS A 381 1.14 -51.34 71.53
CA HIS A 381 1.91 -50.93 72.70
C HIS A 381 1.11 -51.03 74.00
N GLU A 382 -0.17 -50.65 73.99
CA GLU A 382 -1.07 -50.80 75.15
C GLU A 382 -1.26 -52.27 75.52
N ILE A 383 -1.56 -53.13 74.53
CA ILE A 383 -1.68 -54.57 74.72
C ILE A 383 -0.35 -55.15 75.25
N GLN A 384 0.79 -54.70 74.74
CA GLN A 384 2.10 -55.16 75.20
C GLN A 384 2.38 -54.74 76.65
N ASN A 385 1.98 -53.53 77.05
CA ASN A 385 2.11 -53.05 78.43
C ASN A 385 1.19 -53.83 79.37
N LEU A 386 -0.07 -54.06 78.98
CA LEU A 386 -1.01 -54.88 79.73
C LEU A 386 -0.49 -56.31 79.88
N LYS A 387 0.07 -56.88 78.81
CA LYS A 387 0.72 -58.20 78.84
C LYS A 387 1.86 -58.24 79.86
N LYS A 388 2.77 -57.27 79.87
CA LYS A 388 3.86 -57.19 80.86
C LYS A 388 3.34 -57.07 82.29
N GLN A 389 2.29 -56.28 82.50
CA GLN A 389 1.65 -56.13 83.82
C GLN A 389 1.06 -57.47 84.29
N LEU A 390 0.32 -58.15 83.42
CA LEU A 390 -0.23 -59.47 83.73
C LEU A 390 0.87 -60.51 83.96
N GLU A 391 1.96 -60.48 83.20
CA GLU A 391 3.13 -61.35 83.43
C GLU A 391 3.77 -61.10 84.81
N PHE A 392 3.90 -59.83 85.22
CA PHE A 392 4.37 -59.47 86.57
C PHE A 392 3.42 -59.95 87.66
N ASP A 393 2.12 -59.72 87.52
CA ASP A 393 1.10 -60.15 88.49
C ASP A 393 1.05 -61.68 88.58
N ASN A 394 1.18 -62.38 87.46
CA ASN A 394 1.25 -63.84 87.42
C ASN A 394 2.52 -64.34 88.12
N HIS A 395 3.67 -63.71 87.88
CA HIS A 395 4.92 -64.05 88.57
C HIS A 395 4.82 -63.81 90.07
N ALA A 396 4.27 -62.68 90.52
CA ALA A 396 4.06 -62.36 91.92
C ALA A 396 3.07 -63.34 92.60
N LEU A 397 2.00 -63.74 91.91
CA LEU A 397 1.08 -64.78 92.38
C LEU A 397 1.76 -66.15 92.45
N THR A 398 2.59 -66.50 91.47
CA THR A 398 3.36 -67.75 91.46
C THR A 398 4.36 -67.79 92.61
N GLU A 399 5.06 -66.69 92.88
CA GLU A 399 5.99 -66.57 94.01
C GLU A 399 5.26 -66.65 95.36
N ARG A 400 4.09 -66.01 95.50
CA ARG A 400 3.24 -66.16 96.71
C ARG A 400 2.75 -67.59 96.89
N LEU A 401 2.34 -68.24 95.82
CA LEU A 401 1.93 -69.65 95.85
C LEU A 401 3.10 -70.52 96.30
N GLN A 402 4.28 -70.36 95.69
CA GLN A 402 5.48 -71.07 96.08
C GLN A 402 5.84 -70.81 97.55
N GLY A 403 5.79 -69.57 98.02
CA GLY A 403 6.03 -69.23 99.42
C GLY A 403 5.02 -69.89 100.38
N ALA A 404 3.74 -69.97 99.99
CA ALA A 404 2.72 -70.68 100.75
C ALA A 404 2.91 -72.20 100.71
N GLU A 405 3.32 -72.78 99.58
CA GLU A 405 3.65 -74.20 99.43
C GLU A 405 4.89 -74.57 100.26
N GLU A 406 5.93 -73.73 100.28
CA GLU A 406 7.10 -73.90 101.13
C GLU A 406 6.72 -73.82 102.61
N GLN A 407 5.86 -72.87 102.99
CA GLN A 407 5.35 -72.78 104.36
C GLN A 407 4.53 -74.01 104.72
N HIS A 408 3.63 -74.45 103.82
CA HIS A 408 2.88 -75.67 104.00
C HIS A 408 3.78 -76.90 104.13
N SER A 409 4.86 -76.99 103.33
CA SER A 409 5.84 -78.07 103.42
C SER A 409 6.62 -78.04 104.75
N ARG A 410 6.99 -76.85 105.25
CA ARG A 410 7.56 -76.68 106.60
C ARG A 410 6.56 -77.11 107.67
N ASP A 411 5.32 -76.65 107.57
CA ASP A 411 4.25 -77.01 108.51
C ASP A 411 4.00 -78.53 108.46
N GLU A 412 3.94 -79.16 107.28
CA GLU A 412 3.84 -80.61 107.12
C GLU A 412 5.03 -81.36 107.72
N ALA A 413 6.26 -80.86 107.55
CA ALA A 413 7.45 -81.43 108.18
C ALA A 413 7.37 -81.32 109.71
N THR A 414 6.97 -80.16 110.26
CA THR A 414 6.76 -80.01 111.71
C THR A 414 5.63 -80.91 112.21
N ILE A 415 4.55 -81.07 111.45
CA ILE A 415 3.47 -82.01 111.77
C ILE A 415 3.99 -83.45 111.73
N ALA A 416 4.85 -83.81 110.78
CA ALA A 416 5.46 -85.13 110.69
C ALA A 416 6.39 -85.39 111.89
N GLU A 417 7.23 -84.43 112.28
CA GLU A 417 8.06 -84.50 113.49
C GLU A 417 7.20 -84.61 114.76
N LEU A 418 6.13 -83.82 114.88
CA LEU A 418 5.19 -83.93 116.00
C LEU A 418 4.50 -85.29 116.02
N ARG A 419 4.11 -85.83 114.86
CA ARG A 419 3.54 -87.18 114.73
C ARG A 419 4.57 -88.26 115.04
N GLU A 420 5.84 -88.09 114.69
CA GLU A 420 6.93 -89.00 115.05
C GLU A 420 7.23 -88.93 116.54
N ARG A 421 7.22 -87.74 117.14
CA ARG A 421 7.34 -87.56 118.59
C ARG A 421 6.16 -88.17 119.35
N ILE A 422 4.95 -88.06 118.80
CA ILE A 422 3.79 -88.81 119.27
C ILE A 422 4.07 -90.31 119.13
N ARG A 423 4.59 -90.79 117.99
CA ARG A 423 4.93 -92.20 117.75
C ARG A 423 6.01 -92.74 118.71
N GLU A 424 7.01 -91.93 119.06
CA GLU A 424 8.04 -92.25 120.07
C GLU A 424 7.45 -92.30 121.49
N LEU A 425 6.41 -91.51 121.75
CA LEU A 425 5.66 -91.51 123.01
C LEU A 425 4.53 -92.56 123.04
N GLU A 426 4.15 -93.14 121.90
CA GLU A 426 3.15 -94.23 121.74
C GLU A 426 3.72 -95.63 122.03
N GLY A 427 4.65 -95.73 122.99
CA GLY A 427 4.98 -96.95 123.73
C GLY A 427 4.04 -97.26 124.90
N LEU A 428 3.08 -96.38 125.20
CA LEU A 428 1.93 -96.60 126.09
C LEU A 428 0.76 -95.72 125.61
N GLU A 429 -0.23 -96.38 124.99
CA GLU A 429 -1.65 -96.03 124.79
C GLU A 429 -2.06 -94.59 124.36
N SER A 430 -2.53 -94.54 123.11
CA SER A 430 -3.41 -93.55 122.46
C SER A 430 -4.85 -93.55 123.07
N PRO A 431 -5.79 -92.63 122.71
CA PRO A 431 -5.67 -91.54 121.73
C PRO A 431 -6.34 -90.19 122.13
N THR A 432 -5.96 -89.13 121.38
CA THR A 432 -6.77 -87.94 120.96
C THR A 432 -7.30 -86.97 122.05
N THR A 433 -7.04 -85.65 122.07
CA THR A 433 -6.67 -84.65 121.05
C THR A 433 -6.31 -83.30 121.77
N PRO A 434 -5.21 -82.58 121.47
CA PRO A 434 -4.92 -81.21 121.96
C PRO A 434 -5.16 -80.14 120.87
N GLY A 435 -5.51 -78.86 121.10
CA GLY A 435 -4.82 -77.80 121.88
C GLY A 435 -4.09 -76.84 120.90
N ILE A 436 -4.67 -75.71 120.47
CA ILE A 436 -4.59 -74.32 121.01
C ILE A 436 -3.17 -73.69 121.07
N SER A 437 -2.99 -72.57 120.36
CA SER A 437 -2.54 -71.21 120.83
C SER A 437 -1.81 -70.50 119.69
N THR A 438 -2.01 -69.21 119.41
CA THR A 438 -1.76 -68.01 120.25
C THR A 438 -2.62 -66.83 119.77
N PRO A 439 -3.12 -65.92 120.64
CA PRO A 439 -2.29 -64.78 121.07
C PRO A 439 -2.44 -64.40 122.55
N LYS A 440 -1.31 -64.03 123.17
CA LYS A 440 -1.20 -63.20 124.39
C LYS A 440 -0.17 -62.12 124.01
N GLY A 441 -0.38 -60.84 124.22
CA GLY A 441 -0.87 -60.20 125.44
C GLY A 441 0.32 -59.46 126.03
N HIS A 442 0.41 -58.15 125.78
CA HIS A 442 1.18 -57.25 126.63
C HIS A 442 0.33 -56.01 126.91
N GLU A 443 0.07 -55.84 128.19
CA GLU A 443 -0.60 -54.72 128.81
C GLU A 443 0.23 -53.44 128.60
N THR A 444 -0.42 -52.30 128.40
CA THR A 444 -0.21 -51.05 129.15
C THR A 444 -1.12 -49.97 128.59
N PHE A 445 -2.36 -49.93 129.11
CA PHE A 445 -3.18 -48.73 129.09
C PHE A 445 -2.55 -47.71 130.04
N GLN A 446 -1.56 -46.96 129.57
CA GLN A 446 -1.16 -45.69 130.18
C GLN A 446 -0.39 -44.82 129.18
N ARG A 447 -0.96 -44.58 127.99
CA ARG A 447 -0.43 -43.61 127.03
C ARG A 447 -1.46 -42.89 126.16
N ASP A 448 -2.73 -42.86 126.57
CA ASP A 448 -3.81 -42.20 125.82
C ASP A 448 -4.56 -41.11 126.63
N LEU A 449 -3.95 -40.56 127.69
CA LEU A 449 -4.53 -39.44 128.46
C LEU A 449 -3.66 -38.18 128.54
N GLU A 450 -2.61 -38.07 127.71
CA GLU A 450 -1.79 -36.85 127.58
C GLU A 450 -1.60 -36.37 126.13
N GLU A 451 -2.36 -36.91 125.17
CA GLU A 451 -2.33 -36.49 123.76
C GLU A 451 -3.60 -35.75 123.29
N ALA A 452 -4.38 -35.22 124.24
CA ALA A 452 -5.47 -34.28 123.99
C ALA A 452 -5.13 -32.82 124.33
N GLY A 453 -3.99 -32.56 125.01
CA GLY A 453 -3.56 -31.21 125.38
C GLY A 453 -2.67 -30.48 124.36
N LYS A 454 -2.23 -31.15 123.29
CA LYS A 454 -1.35 -30.56 122.25
C LYS A 454 -2.07 -30.15 120.97
N ARG A 455 -3.40 -30.28 120.90
CA ARG A 455 -4.22 -29.87 119.74
C ARG A 455 -4.94 -28.51 119.91
N GLU A 456 -4.84 -27.90 121.09
CA GLU A 456 -5.46 -26.60 121.39
C GLU A 456 -4.48 -25.42 121.25
N ALA A 457 -3.17 -25.66 121.48
CA ALA A 457 -2.13 -24.65 121.28
C ALA A 457 -1.76 -24.40 119.80
N GLN A 458 -2.05 -25.36 118.91
CA GLN A 458 -1.73 -25.27 117.48
C GLN A 458 -2.83 -24.57 116.66
N LEU A 459 -4.08 -24.56 117.14
CA LEU A 459 -5.20 -23.81 116.54
C LEU A 459 -5.20 -22.32 116.93
N ASN A 460 -4.53 -21.93 118.02
CA ASN A 460 -4.44 -20.54 118.43
C ASN A 460 -3.32 -19.78 117.69
N SER A 461 -2.20 -20.44 117.35
CA SER A 461 -1.15 -19.84 116.50
C SER A 461 -1.61 -19.68 115.04
N GLU A 462 -2.41 -20.62 114.53
CA GLU A 462 -2.95 -20.58 113.17
C GLU A 462 -4.04 -19.50 113.00
N ASN A 463 -4.84 -19.23 114.03
CA ASN A 463 -5.80 -18.12 114.02
C ASN A 463 -5.14 -16.73 114.16
N GLU A 464 -3.95 -16.64 114.77
CA GLU A 464 -3.21 -15.38 114.92
C GLU A 464 -2.37 -15.05 113.67
N GLU A 465 -1.91 -16.07 112.92
CA GLU A 465 -1.32 -15.93 111.59
C GLU A 465 -2.36 -15.56 110.51
N LEU A 466 -3.54 -16.20 110.52
CA LEU A 466 -4.62 -15.86 109.58
C LEU A 466 -5.22 -14.46 109.83
N ARG A 467 -5.22 -13.97 111.08
CA ARG A 467 -5.60 -12.58 111.39
C ARG A 467 -4.56 -11.57 110.88
N LYS A 468 -3.26 -11.89 110.95
CA LYS A 468 -2.19 -11.06 110.37
C LYS A 468 -2.19 -11.07 108.84
N GLU A 469 -2.56 -12.17 108.19
CA GLU A 469 -2.71 -12.21 106.73
C GLU A 469 -3.96 -11.45 106.24
N LEU A 470 -5.07 -11.48 106.98
CA LEU A 470 -6.27 -10.69 106.68
C LEU A 470 -6.07 -9.18 106.88
N GLU A 471 -5.30 -8.75 107.89
CA GLU A 471 -4.96 -7.34 108.11
C GLU A 471 -4.00 -6.80 107.02
N LYS A 472 -3.13 -7.67 106.49
CA LYS A 472 -2.18 -7.33 105.41
C LYS A 472 -2.85 -7.26 104.04
N VAL A 473 -3.86 -8.09 103.77
CA VAL A 473 -4.65 -8.05 102.53
C VAL A 473 -5.69 -6.91 102.55
N LYS A 474 -6.21 -6.53 103.72
CA LYS A 474 -7.15 -5.42 103.85
C LYS A 474 -6.47 -4.04 103.87
N GLY A 475 -5.22 -3.95 104.32
CA GLY A 475 -4.41 -2.71 104.30
C GLY A 475 -3.95 -2.25 102.92
N ASP A 476 -3.89 -3.15 101.93
CA ASP A 476 -3.48 -2.84 100.55
C ASP A 476 -4.67 -2.53 99.61
N THR A 477 -5.92 -2.58 100.11
CA THR A 477 -7.11 -2.40 99.25
C THR A 477 -7.61 -0.95 99.22
N GLU A 478 -7.38 -0.14 100.25
CA GLU A 478 -7.90 1.25 100.30
C GLU A 478 -7.01 2.29 99.58
N SER A 479 -5.81 1.91 99.12
CA SER A 479 -4.93 2.77 98.30
C SER A 479 -4.79 2.34 96.84
N ASN A 480 -5.31 1.18 96.45
CA ASN A 480 -5.19 0.63 95.09
C ASN A 480 -6.47 0.68 94.25
N GLU A 481 -7.65 0.93 94.82
CA GLU A 481 -8.89 1.04 94.02
C GLU A 481 -8.85 2.22 93.02
N SER A 482 -8.30 3.37 93.44
CA SER A 482 -8.10 4.55 92.57
C SER A 482 -7.14 4.28 91.41
N ASP A 483 -6.02 3.59 91.68
CA ASP A 483 -5.00 3.32 90.66
C ASP A 483 -5.41 2.18 89.71
N ILE A 484 -6.12 1.15 90.21
CA ILE A 484 -6.67 0.07 89.38
C ILE A 484 -7.82 0.56 88.52
N GLU A 485 -8.72 1.40 89.04
CA GLU A 485 -9.75 2.06 88.22
C GLU A 485 -9.10 2.98 87.19
N SER A 486 -8.12 3.82 87.57
CA SER A 486 -7.43 4.70 86.63
C SER A 486 -6.67 3.93 85.53
N GLU A 487 -6.11 2.76 85.84
CA GLU A 487 -5.41 1.92 84.86
C GLU A 487 -6.39 1.17 83.95
N ALA A 488 -7.53 0.70 84.48
CA ALA A 488 -8.60 0.09 83.71
C ALA A 488 -9.25 1.09 82.74
N TYR A 489 -9.52 2.33 83.20
CA TYR A 489 -10.00 3.42 82.36
C TYR A 489 -8.99 3.80 81.27
N ARG A 490 -7.68 3.78 81.59
CA ARG A 490 -6.63 4.06 80.59
C ARG A 490 -6.57 2.97 79.52
N LYS A 491 -6.62 1.68 79.89
CA LYS A 491 -6.64 0.55 78.94
C LYS A 491 -7.88 0.58 78.06
N LEU A 492 -9.06 0.85 78.64
CA LEU A 492 -10.30 0.97 77.88
C LEU A 492 -10.28 2.16 76.91
N HIS A 493 -9.68 3.30 77.31
CA HIS A 493 -9.49 4.45 76.43
C HIS A 493 -8.51 4.15 75.29
N GLU A 494 -7.43 3.42 75.57
CA GLU A 494 -6.45 2.99 74.57
C GLU A 494 -7.08 1.99 73.58
N GLU A 495 -7.85 1.02 74.04
CA GLU A 495 -8.65 0.12 73.21
C GLU A 495 -9.68 0.86 72.36
N TYR A 496 -10.39 1.84 72.94
CA TYR A 496 -11.33 2.68 72.20
C TYR A 496 -10.60 3.53 71.14
N SER A 497 -9.43 4.09 71.46
CA SER A 497 -8.64 4.90 70.52
C SER A 497 -8.12 4.06 69.36
N THR A 498 -7.62 2.84 69.64
CA THR A 498 -7.12 1.92 68.61
C THR A 498 -8.26 1.38 67.75
N LEU A 499 -9.43 1.07 68.33
CA LEU A 499 -10.63 0.72 67.57
C LEU A 499 -11.10 1.87 66.68
N ARG A 500 -11.02 3.11 67.16
CA ARG A 500 -11.41 4.28 66.38
C ARG A 500 -10.45 4.55 65.22
N ILE A 501 -9.14 4.39 65.43
CA ILE A 501 -8.15 4.46 64.35
C ILE A 501 -8.41 3.37 63.31
N LYS A 502 -8.61 2.12 63.73
CA LYS A 502 -8.94 1.01 62.83
C LYS A 502 -10.24 1.26 62.07
N LEU A 503 -11.26 1.83 62.72
CA LEU A 503 -12.51 2.21 62.06
C LEU A 503 -12.26 3.23 60.95
N THR A 504 -11.53 4.32 61.25
CA THR A 504 -11.19 5.33 60.23
C THR A 504 -10.32 4.78 59.11
N GLU A 505 -9.40 3.86 59.40
CA GLU A 505 -8.59 3.19 58.37
C GLU A 505 -9.46 2.30 57.48
N THR A 506 -10.43 1.58 58.05
CA THR A 506 -11.38 0.77 57.27
C THR A 506 -12.34 1.62 56.45
N GLU A 507 -12.79 2.77 56.96
CA GLU A 507 -13.62 3.74 56.24
C GLU A 507 -12.85 4.34 55.06
N LEU A 508 -11.61 4.80 55.29
CA LEU A 508 -10.75 5.32 54.21
C LEU A 508 -10.45 4.26 53.15
N ARG A 509 -10.25 3.00 53.57
CA ARG A 509 -10.04 1.88 52.64
C ARG A 509 -11.31 1.56 51.85
N ALA A 510 -12.48 1.62 52.47
CA ALA A 510 -13.75 1.45 51.79
C ALA A 510 -13.99 2.56 50.76
N GLU A 511 -13.78 3.82 51.13
CA GLU A 511 -13.89 4.96 50.21
C GLU A 511 -12.89 4.87 49.05
N ALA A 512 -11.66 4.42 49.30
CA ALA A 512 -10.68 4.18 48.24
C ALA A 512 -11.19 3.12 47.25
N THR A 513 -11.69 1.99 47.75
CA THR A 513 -12.27 0.95 46.88
C THR A 513 -13.54 1.39 46.14
N GLU A 514 -14.35 2.28 46.73
CA GLU A 514 -15.51 2.86 46.05
C GLU A 514 -15.11 3.81 44.91
N ARG A 515 -14.05 4.62 45.11
CA ARG A 515 -13.48 5.45 44.05
C ARG A 515 -12.91 4.59 42.94
N ASP A 516 -12.08 3.60 43.26
CA ASP A 516 -11.51 2.67 42.26
C ASP A 516 -12.62 1.94 41.47
N LEU A 517 -13.71 1.55 42.15
CA LEU A 517 -14.85 0.91 41.51
C LEU A 517 -15.67 1.88 40.64
N SER A 518 -15.74 3.16 41.00
CA SER A 518 -16.34 4.20 40.17
C SER A 518 -15.51 4.45 38.91
N ASP A 519 -14.19 4.56 39.05
CA ASP A 519 -13.26 4.80 37.95
C ASP A 519 -13.25 3.60 36.99
N ALA A 520 -13.22 2.37 37.52
CA ALA A 520 -13.35 1.16 36.71
C ALA A 520 -14.70 1.08 35.95
N LYS A 521 -15.79 1.60 36.54
CA LYS A 521 -17.10 1.67 35.87
C LYS A 521 -17.12 2.71 34.75
N THR A 522 -16.47 3.86 34.92
CA THR A 522 -16.36 4.87 33.86
C THR A 522 -15.49 4.38 32.72
N ASP A 523 -14.37 3.72 33.02
CA ASP A 523 -13.47 3.14 32.02
C ASP A 523 -14.16 2.03 31.22
N LEU A 524 -14.91 1.15 31.89
CA LEU A 524 -15.69 0.13 31.21
C LEU A 524 -16.75 0.74 30.27
N ARG A 525 -17.41 1.82 30.70
CA ARG A 525 -18.39 2.54 29.86
C ARG A 525 -17.74 3.18 28.64
N LEU A 526 -16.55 3.76 28.78
CA LEU A 526 -15.77 4.32 27.67
C LEU A 526 -15.41 3.23 26.66
N ILE A 527 -14.87 2.10 27.14
CA ILE A 527 -14.54 0.95 26.29
C ILE A 527 -15.78 0.42 25.55
N ASP A 528 -16.94 0.39 26.20
CA ASP A 528 -18.19 -0.03 25.56
C ASP A 528 -18.69 0.98 24.52
N MET A 529 -18.47 2.28 24.70
CA MET A 529 -18.75 3.31 23.68
C MET A 529 -17.79 3.21 22.50
N ASP A 530 -16.48 3.11 22.73
CA ASP A 530 -15.48 2.98 21.67
C ASP A 530 -15.73 1.73 20.81
N LYS A 531 -16.08 0.60 21.44
CA LYS A 531 -16.49 -0.61 20.71
C LYS A 531 -17.75 -0.40 19.87
N LEU A 532 -18.70 0.39 20.36
CA LEU A 532 -19.95 0.67 19.66
C LEU A 532 -19.73 1.60 18.47
N ASP A 533 -18.84 2.58 18.61
CA ASP A 533 -18.44 3.50 17.54
C ASP A 533 -17.65 2.77 16.45
N ILE A 534 -16.67 1.93 16.83
CA ILE A 534 -15.95 1.07 15.88
C ILE A 534 -16.92 0.13 15.14
N LEU A 535 -17.90 -0.45 15.83
CA LEU A 535 -18.91 -1.30 15.21
C LEU A 535 -19.80 -0.50 14.23
N ASN A 536 -20.16 0.75 14.55
CA ASN A 536 -20.92 1.60 13.66
C ASN A 536 -20.11 2.01 12.43
N GLU A 537 -18.83 2.36 12.60
CA GLU A 537 -17.94 2.72 11.50
C GLU A 537 -17.70 1.52 10.55
N ILE A 538 -17.45 0.32 11.10
CA ILE A 538 -17.35 -0.91 10.31
C ILE A 538 -18.66 -1.20 9.58
N LYS A 539 -19.81 -1.00 10.23
CA LYS A 539 -21.12 -1.21 9.62
C LYS A 539 -21.36 -0.23 8.48
N GLU A 540 -21.05 1.05 8.66
CA GLU A 540 -21.20 2.08 7.64
C GLU A 540 -20.28 1.82 6.44
N SER A 541 -19.01 1.51 6.70
CA SER A 541 -18.06 1.09 5.67
C SER A 541 -18.56 -0.13 4.87
N ASN A 542 -19.00 -1.18 5.56
CA ASN A 542 -19.56 -2.37 4.92
C ASN A 542 -20.82 -2.05 4.10
N THR A 543 -21.70 -1.16 4.58
CA THR A 543 -22.88 -0.76 3.81
C THR A 543 -22.52 0.04 2.56
N SER A 544 -21.50 0.91 2.65
CA SER A 544 -20.97 1.67 1.51
C SER A 544 -20.35 0.73 0.48
N GLU A 545 -19.51 -0.22 0.89
CA GLU A 545 -18.93 -1.23 0.01
C GLU A 545 -19.99 -2.11 -0.65
N LEU A 546 -20.99 -2.57 0.10
CA LEU A 546 -22.12 -3.32 -0.46
C LEU A 546 -22.90 -2.50 -1.49
N SER A 547 -23.04 -1.19 -1.29
CA SER A 547 -23.71 -0.31 -2.26
C SER A 547 -22.90 -0.16 -3.55
N LYS A 548 -21.57 0.00 -3.44
CA LYS A 548 -20.64 0.07 -4.60
C LYS A 548 -20.66 -1.23 -5.39
N MET A 549 -20.55 -2.38 -4.70
CA MET A 549 -20.59 -3.70 -5.34
C MET A 549 -21.94 -3.96 -6.04
N ARG A 550 -23.06 -3.49 -5.48
CA ARG A 550 -24.38 -3.56 -6.13
C ARG A 550 -24.43 -2.68 -7.38
N ALA A 551 -23.92 -1.45 -7.32
CA ALA A 551 -23.87 -0.57 -8.49
C ALA A 551 -23.00 -1.17 -9.61
N GLU A 552 -21.82 -1.71 -9.27
CA GLU A 552 -20.96 -2.42 -10.22
C GLU A 552 -21.66 -3.64 -10.83
N TRP A 553 -22.33 -4.44 -10.00
CA TRP A 553 -23.14 -5.58 -10.48
C TRP A 553 -24.23 -5.15 -11.47
N ASP A 554 -24.94 -4.06 -11.19
CA ASP A 554 -25.98 -3.53 -12.07
C ASP A 554 -25.40 -3.01 -13.39
N THR A 555 -24.24 -2.36 -13.38
CA THR A 555 -23.55 -1.94 -14.61
C THR A 555 -23.09 -3.11 -15.46
N LEU A 556 -22.54 -4.17 -14.83
CA LEU A 556 -22.14 -5.38 -15.53
C LEU A 556 -23.35 -6.12 -16.11
N GLN A 557 -24.45 -6.19 -15.38
CA GLN A 557 -25.73 -6.74 -15.86
C GLN A 557 -26.25 -5.96 -17.07
N TYR A 558 -26.19 -4.62 -17.03
CA TYR A 558 -26.57 -3.80 -18.18
C TYR A 558 -25.69 -4.10 -19.39
N LYS A 559 -24.37 -4.21 -19.20
CA LYS A 559 -23.43 -4.52 -20.29
C LYS A 559 -23.66 -5.90 -20.90
N ILE A 560 -23.96 -6.89 -20.06
CA ILE A 560 -24.31 -8.25 -20.53
C ILE A 560 -25.56 -8.18 -21.41
N ARG A 561 -26.64 -7.52 -20.96
CA ARG A 561 -27.87 -7.36 -21.76
C ARG A 561 -27.63 -6.62 -23.08
N GLU A 562 -26.80 -5.59 -23.07
CA GLU A 562 -26.42 -4.86 -24.29
C GLU A 562 -25.68 -5.77 -25.29
N LEU A 563 -24.71 -6.56 -24.81
CA LEU A 563 -23.96 -7.51 -25.64
C LEU A 563 -24.82 -8.65 -26.14
N GLU A 564 -25.74 -9.17 -25.33
CA GLU A 564 -26.74 -10.16 -25.73
C GLU A 564 -27.64 -9.61 -26.84
N GLY A 565 -28.12 -8.36 -26.71
CA GLY A 565 -28.89 -7.70 -27.75
C GLY A 565 -28.12 -7.56 -29.07
N LYS A 566 -26.86 -7.13 -29.02
CA LYS A 566 -26.00 -7.05 -30.23
C LYS A 566 -25.76 -8.43 -30.86
N LEU A 567 -25.58 -9.45 -30.04
CA LEU A 567 -25.39 -10.83 -30.50
C LEU A 567 -26.63 -11.36 -31.21
N ASP A 568 -27.83 -11.07 -30.69
CA ASP A 568 -29.09 -11.53 -31.30
C ASP A 568 -29.40 -10.81 -32.61
N VAL A 569 -29.09 -9.52 -32.71
CA VAL A 569 -29.16 -8.78 -33.98
C VAL A 569 -28.19 -9.39 -35.00
N SER A 570 -26.93 -9.61 -34.61
CA SER A 570 -25.93 -10.24 -35.48
C SER A 570 -26.36 -11.64 -35.94
N ARG A 571 -26.89 -12.47 -35.05
CA ARG A 571 -27.43 -13.80 -35.38
C ARG A 571 -28.58 -13.73 -36.37
N THR A 572 -29.44 -12.72 -36.26
CA THR A 572 -30.58 -12.54 -37.16
C THR A 572 -30.12 -12.17 -38.56
N ILE A 573 -29.18 -11.22 -38.67
CA ILE A 573 -28.55 -10.84 -39.95
C ILE A 573 -27.88 -12.06 -40.60
N VAL A 574 -27.09 -12.83 -39.84
CA VAL A 574 -26.43 -14.04 -40.38
C VAL A 574 -27.46 -15.05 -40.87
N ARG A 575 -28.59 -15.21 -40.18
CA ARG A 575 -29.66 -16.13 -40.59
C ARG A 575 -30.31 -15.69 -41.91
N GLU A 576 -30.59 -14.39 -42.04
CA GLU A 576 -31.16 -13.80 -43.25
C GLU A 576 -30.21 -13.94 -44.44
N VAL A 577 -28.94 -13.52 -44.28
CA VAL A 577 -27.90 -13.67 -45.32
C VAL A 577 -27.70 -15.13 -45.72
N CYS A 578 -27.72 -16.06 -44.77
CA CYS A 578 -27.65 -17.49 -45.08
C CYS A 578 -28.87 -17.97 -45.86
N SER A 579 -30.07 -17.48 -45.54
CA SER A 579 -31.30 -17.83 -46.25
C SER A 579 -31.30 -17.31 -47.68
N GLU A 580 -30.85 -16.07 -47.90
CA GLU A 580 -30.70 -15.47 -49.22
C GLU A 580 -29.64 -16.20 -50.05
N ARG A 581 -28.47 -16.50 -49.45
CA ARG A 581 -27.43 -17.29 -50.11
C ARG A 581 -27.95 -18.66 -50.55
N ASN A 582 -28.76 -19.32 -49.72
CA ASN A 582 -29.32 -20.62 -50.05
C ASN A 582 -30.38 -20.51 -51.16
N ALA A 583 -31.22 -19.47 -51.15
CA ALA A 583 -32.18 -19.20 -52.21
C ALA A 583 -31.47 -18.91 -53.55
N LEU A 584 -30.40 -18.10 -53.54
CA LEU A 584 -29.59 -17.81 -54.71
C LEU A 584 -28.88 -19.04 -55.26
N ARG A 585 -28.36 -19.90 -54.37
CA ARG A 585 -27.79 -21.19 -54.78
C ARG A 585 -28.84 -22.05 -55.49
N ALA A 586 -30.05 -22.12 -54.96
CA ALA A 586 -31.14 -22.87 -55.59
C ALA A 586 -31.53 -22.30 -56.97
N VAL A 587 -31.56 -20.98 -57.14
CA VAL A 587 -31.84 -20.35 -58.44
C VAL A 587 -30.72 -20.64 -59.44
N ARG A 588 -29.46 -20.53 -59.03
CA ARG A 588 -28.30 -20.88 -59.87
C ARG A 588 -28.37 -22.34 -60.29
N ASP A 589 -28.60 -23.26 -59.35
CA ASP A 589 -28.61 -24.69 -59.63
C ASP A 589 -29.75 -25.04 -60.61
N ARG A 590 -30.93 -24.41 -60.48
CA ARG A 590 -32.02 -24.55 -61.47
C ARG A 590 -31.62 -24.02 -62.84
N ARG A 591 -30.98 -22.84 -62.91
CA ARG A 591 -30.58 -22.25 -64.19
C ARG A 591 -29.48 -23.05 -64.88
N GLU A 592 -28.55 -23.61 -64.12
CA GLU A 592 -27.54 -24.53 -64.65
C GLU A 592 -28.19 -25.81 -65.20
N GLU A 593 -29.26 -26.31 -64.57
CA GLU A 593 -30.00 -27.45 -65.09
C GLU A 593 -30.78 -27.12 -66.37
N GLU A 594 -31.50 -26.00 -66.40
CA GLU A 594 -32.17 -25.52 -67.62
C GLU A 594 -31.19 -25.35 -68.78
N LEU A 595 -30.00 -24.79 -68.52
CA LEU A 595 -28.96 -24.64 -69.54
C LEU A 595 -28.42 -25.98 -70.03
N ARG A 596 -28.26 -26.96 -69.12
CA ARG A 596 -27.86 -28.33 -69.49
C ARG A 596 -28.93 -29.00 -70.36
N ASP A 597 -30.20 -28.81 -70.05
CA ASP A 597 -31.32 -29.35 -70.82
C ASP A 597 -31.39 -28.70 -72.22
N GLU A 598 -31.26 -27.37 -72.31
CA GLU A 598 -31.18 -26.64 -73.60
C GLU A 598 -29.99 -27.12 -74.46
N ASP A 599 -28.82 -27.36 -73.85
CA ASP A 599 -27.63 -27.87 -74.56
C ASP A 599 -27.82 -29.31 -75.03
N GLN A 600 -28.49 -30.15 -74.26
CA GLN A 600 -28.82 -31.51 -74.68
C GLN A 600 -29.82 -31.52 -75.84
N GLU A 601 -30.83 -30.65 -75.81
CA GLU A 601 -31.84 -30.55 -76.86
C GLU A 601 -31.21 -30.07 -78.18
N THR A 602 -30.41 -29.01 -78.15
CA THR A 602 -29.70 -28.50 -79.35
C THR A 602 -28.72 -29.52 -79.93
N LEU A 603 -27.98 -30.25 -79.08
CA LEU A 603 -27.10 -31.34 -79.53
C LEU A 603 -27.90 -32.51 -80.14
N TYR A 604 -29.06 -32.84 -79.59
CA TYR A 604 -29.93 -33.87 -80.13
C TYR A 604 -30.46 -33.49 -81.52
N GLU A 605 -30.90 -32.25 -81.72
CA GLU A 605 -31.32 -31.72 -83.01
C GLU A 605 -30.17 -31.74 -84.04
N MET A 606 -28.99 -31.25 -83.67
CA MET A 606 -27.79 -31.28 -84.51
C MET A 606 -27.42 -32.71 -84.92
N LYS A 607 -27.47 -33.65 -83.98
CA LYS A 607 -27.17 -35.07 -84.25
C LYS A 607 -28.20 -35.68 -85.21
N LYS A 608 -29.48 -35.42 -85.01
CA LYS A 608 -30.56 -35.89 -85.89
C LYS A 608 -30.39 -35.38 -87.33
N MET A 609 -30.03 -34.10 -87.49
CA MET A 609 -29.77 -33.52 -88.82
C MET A 609 -28.52 -34.12 -89.49
N LEU A 610 -27.46 -34.40 -88.75
CA LEU A 610 -26.26 -35.09 -89.28
C LEU A 610 -26.56 -36.54 -89.67
N GLU A 611 -27.36 -37.25 -88.88
CA GLU A 611 -27.81 -38.61 -89.21
C GLU A 611 -28.68 -38.61 -90.48
N GLU A 612 -29.58 -37.64 -90.64
CA GLU A 612 -30.40 -37.49 -91.84
C GLU A 612 -29.56 -37.12 -93.08
N LEU A 613 -28.57 -36.23 -92.94
CA LEU A 613 -27.60 -35.91 -94.00
C LEU A 613 -26.78 -37.15 -94.41
N THR A 614 -26.30 -37.92 -93.44
CA THR A 614 -25.51 -39.13 -93.69
C THR A 614 -26.33 -40.21 -94.37
N ALA A 615 -27.59 -40.40 -93.96
CA ALA A 615 -28.51 -41.35 -94.58
C ALA A 615 -28.85 -40.97 -96.04
N ARG A 616 -29.03 -39.67 -96.33
CA ARG A 616 -29.25 -39.18 -97.70
C ARG A 616 -28.00 -39.28 -98.58
N MET A 617 -26.81 -38.95 -98.05
CA MET A 617 -25.53 -39.12 -98.76
C MET A 617 -25.23 -40.58 -99.10
N ASN A 618 -25.61 -41.51 -98.21
CA ASN A 618 -25.45 -42.95 -98.43
C ASN A 618 -26.56 -43.58 -99.29
N GLY A 619 -27.50 -42.77 -99.82
CA GLY A 619 -28.53 -43.20 -100.77
C GLY A 619 -29.67 -44.04 -100.18
N THR A 620 -29.90 -43.99 -98.86
CA THR A 620 -30.88 -44.85 -98.17
C THR A 620 -32.25 -44.19 -97.90
N LEU A 621 -32.45 -42.92 -98.25
CA LEU A 621 -33.74 -42.22 -98.17
C LEU A 621 -34.02 -41.42 -99.46
N ASP A 622 -35.13 -41.75 -100.13
CA ASP A 622 -35.60 -41.09 -101.36
C ASP A 622 -37.00 -40.49 -101.09
N GLY A 623 -37.03 -39.21 -100.75
CA GLY A 623 -38.24 -38.48 -100.38
C GLY A 623 -38.10 -36.98 -100.65
N PRO A 624 -39.14 -36.31 -101.19
CA PRO A 624 -39.05 -34.90 -101.56
C PRO A 624 -39.33 -34.06 -100.32
N GLU A 625 -38.32 -33.34 -99.81
CA GLU A 625 -38.60 -32.01 -99.27
C GLU A 625 -37.38 -31.10 -99.06
N LEU A 626 -36.13 -31.57 -98.92
CA LEU A 626 -34.97 -30.66 -98.82
C LEU A 626 -33.73 -31.26 -99.52
N SER A 627 -33.00 -30.44 -100.30
CA SER A 627 -31.73 -30.83 -100.91
C SER A 627 -30.68 -31.13 -99.83
N PRO A 628 -29.71 -32.04 -100.04
CA PRO A 628 -28.57 -32.21 -99.12
C PRO A 628 -27.86 -30.89 -98.79
N LEU A 629 -27.87 -29.95 -99.76
CA LEU A 629 -27.34 -28.60 -99.58
C LEU A 629 -28.22 -27.75 -98.63
N ASP A 630 -29.54 -27.93 -98.67
CA ASP A 630 -30.49 -27.20 -97.80
C ASP A 630 -30.44 -27.73 -96.36
N LEU A 631 -30.26 -29.05 -96.18
CA LEU A 631 -30.06 -29.65 -94.85
C LEU A 631 -28.71 -29.23 -94.24
N LEU A 632 -27.65 -29.13 -95.05
CA LEU A 632 -26.36 -28.60 -94.60
C LEU A 632 -26.48 -27.11 -94.21
N LYS A 633 -27.28 -26.35 -94.96
CA LYS A 633 -27.58 -24.96 -94.63
C LYS A 633 -28.37 -24.83 -93.32
N GLN A 634 -29.36 -25.68 -93.08
CA GLN A 634 -30.10 -25.71 -91.81
C GLN A 634 -29.22 -26.16 -90.64
N PHE A 635 -28.29 -27.10 -90.86
CA PHE A 635 -27.28 -27.47 -89.86
C PHE A 635 -26.34 -26.30 -89.56
N ALA A 636 -25.85 -25.59 -90.57
CA ALA A 636 -25.04 -24.39 -90.40
C ALA A 636 -25.82 -23.30 -89.63
N GLU A 637 -27.09 -23.06 -89.96
CA GLU A 637 -27.94 -22.08 -89.27
C GLU A 637 -28.23 -22.46 -87.81
N THR A 638 -28.43 -23.75 -87.50
CA THR A 638 -28.67 -24.21 -86.12
C THR A 638 -27.39 -24.21 -85.28
N THR A 639 -26.24 -24.55 -85.87
CA THR A 639 -24.93 -24.41 -85.20
C THR A 639 -24.56 -22.95 -84.96
N GLU A 640 -24.86 -22.06 -85.91
CA GLU A 640 -24.67 -20.61 -85.77
C GLU A 640 -25.60 -20.05 -84.69
N LYS A 641 -26.88 -20.44 -84.65
CA LYS A 641 -27.80 -20.07 -83.56
C LYS A 641 -27.36 -20.62 -82.21
N GLY A 642 -26.84 -21.84 -82.15
CA GLY A 642 -26.27 -22.43 -80.93
C GLY A 642 -25.04 -21.67 -80.44
N ALA A 643 -24.13 -21.30 -81.35
CA ALA A 643 -22.96 -20.49 -81.06
C ALA A 643 -23.33 -19.06 -80.63
N GLU A 644 -24.33 -18.45 -81.28
CA GLU A 644 -24.89 -17.15 -80.87
C GLU A 644 -25.56 -17.23 -79.51
N ASN A 645 -26.30 -18.29 -79.20
CA ASN A 645 -26.93 -18.47 -77.90
C ASN A 645 -25.89 -18.68 -76.79
N LEU A 646 -24.81 -19.42 -77.06
CA LEU A 646 -23.64 -19.53 -76.18
C LEU A 646 -22.94 -18.18 -75.98
N ALA A 647 -22.76 -17.40 -77.04
CA ALA A 647 -22.22 -16.05 -76.96
C ALA A 647 -23.13 -15.12 -76.12
N LYS A 648 -24.44 -15.15 -76.38
CA LYS A 648 -25.46 -14.42 -75.61
C LYS A 648 -25.53 -14.89 -74.16
N ARG A 649 -25.24 -16.15 -73.83
CA ARG A 649 -25.16 -16.66 -72.45
C ARG A 649 -23.97 -16.07 -71.69
N VAL A 650 -22.80 -15.98 -72.33
CA VAL A 650 -21.61 -15.33 -71.75
C VAL A 650 -21.85 -13.82 -71.59
N GLU A 651 -22.53 -13.20 -72.54
CA GLU A 651 -22.68 -11.73 -72.60
C GLU A 651 -23.88 -11.18 -71.82
N ASN A 652 -25.01 -11.89 -71.76
CA ASN A 652 -26.25 -11.36 -71.17
C ASN A 652 -26.67 -12.01 -69.85
N GLY A 653 -26.44 -13.31 -69.63
CA GLY A 653 -26.95 -14.00 -68.43
C GLY A 653 -26.07 -13.80 -67.20
N LEU A 654 -24.76 -14.01 -67.37
CA LEU A 654 -23.80 -13.89 -66.28
C LEU A 654 -23.55 -12.42 -65.92
N ILE A 655 -23.43 -11.54 -66.92
CA ILE A 655 -23.12 -10.13 -66.72
C ILE A 655 -24.34 -9.37 -66.17
N LYS A 656 -25.57 -9.57 -66.70
CA LYS A 656 -26.75 -8.91 -66.12
C LYS A 656 -27.12 -9.44 -64.74
N SER A 657 -27.00 -10.74 -64.48
CA SER A 657 -27.27 -11.24 -63.12
C SER A 657 -26.20 -10.82 -62.11
N LEU A 658 -24.95 -10.64 -62.53
CA LEU A 658 -23.91 -10.03 -61.68
C LEU A 658 -24.15 -8.53 -61.48
N GLN A 659 -24.58 -7.80 -62.50
CA GLN A 659 -24.89 -6.37 -62.41
C GLN A 659 -26.12 -6.10 -61.54
N GLN A 660 -27.25 -6.77 -61.81
CA GLN A 660 -28.46 -6.63 -60.99
C GLN A 660 -28.26 -7.10 -59.55
N ARG A 661 -27.35 -8.06 -59.31
CA ARG A 661 -27.03 -8.52 -57.97
C ARG A 661 -26.07 -7.58 -57.23
N ILE A 662 -25.15 -6.93 -57.94
CA ILE A 662 -24.35 -5.83 -57.36
C ILE A 662 -25.29 -4.67 -57.00
N GLU A 663 -26.21 -4.31 -57.90
CA GLU A 663 -27.18 -3.22 -57.71
C GLU A 663 -28.16 -3.52 -56.55
N HIS A 664 -28.66 -4.76 -56.42
CA HIS A 664 -29.53 -5.17 -55.30
C HIS A 664 -28.79 -5.26 -53.95
N TYR A 665 -27.51 -5.65 -53.93
CA TYR A 665 -26.68 -5.57 -52.71
C TYR A 665 -26.31 -4.12 -52.37
N GLU A 666 -26.28 -3.22 -53.35
CA GLU A 666 -26.10 -1.79 -53.15
C GLU A 666 -27.39 -1.10 -52.64
N GLU A 667 -28.58 -1.60 -53.00
CA GLU A 667 -29.87 -1.04 -52.57
C GLU A 667 -30.41 -1.59 -51.23
N PHE A 668 -30.23 -2.89 -50.91
CA PHE A 668 -30.67 -3.47 -49.62
C PHE A 668 -29.77 -3.05 -48.45
N SER A 669 -28.56 -2.56 -48.75
CA SER A 669 -27.69 -1.89 -47.77
C SER A 669 -28.13 -0.45 -47.62
N THR A 670 -29.12 -0.21 -46.77
CA THR A 670 -29.38 1.14 -46.24
C THR A 670 -28.19 1.68 -45.39
N ASP A 671 -27.14 0.87 -45.24
CA ASP A 671 -25.80 1.23 -44.74
C ASP A 671 -24.75 1.38 -45.87
N LEU A 672 -25.11 1.64 -47.12
CA LEU A 672 -24.13 1.72 -48.22
C LEU A 672 -23.07 2.81 -48.00
N ASN A 673 -23.41 3.88 -47.29
CA ASN A 673 -22.43 4.89 -46.92
C ASN A 673 -21.47 4.40 -45.82
N GLU A 674 -21.94 3.61 -44.85
CA GLU A 674 -21.07 3.06 -43.81
C GLU A 674 -20.24 1.88 -44.32
N PHE A 675 -20.79 1.02 -45.18
CA PHE A 675 -20.07 -0.10 -45.76
C PHE A 675 -19.11 0.33 -46.88
N LYS A 676 -19.46 1.32 -47.73
CA LYS A 676 -18.50 1.91 -48.67
C LYS A 676 -17.41 2.67 -47.92
N ALA A 677 -17.74 3.44 -46.89
CA ALA A 677 -16.73 4.08 -46.05
C ALA A 677 -15.85 3.07 -45.30
N ALA A 678 -16.40 1.96 -44.82
CA ALA A 678 -15.65 0.91 -44.14
C ALA A 678 -14.74 0.15 -45.12
N LYS A 679 -15.22 -0.15 -46.32
CA LYS A 679 -14.46 -0.86 -47.36
C LYS A 679 -13.40 0.03 -48.03
N GLU A 680 -13.68 1.31 -48.20
CA GLU A 680 -12.69 2.31 -48.62
C GLU A 680 -11.62 2.49 -47.56
N ARG A 681 -12.00 2.61 -46.28
CA ARG A 681 -11.03 2.61 -45.16
C ARG A 681 -10.22 1.32 -45.10
N GLU A 682 -10.84 0.17 -45.31
CA GLU A 682 -10.13 -1.12 -45.31
C GLU A 682 -9.15 -1.22 -46.49
N ALA A 683 -9.54 -0.77 -47.68
CA ALA A 683 -8.67 -0.73 -48.86
C ALA A 683 -7.51 0.27 -48.68
N GLU A 684 -7.76 1.42 -48.08
CA GLU A 684 -6.74 2.41 -47.73
C GLU A 684 -5.76 1.86 -46.70
N LEU A 685 -6.27 1.24 -45.63
CA LEU A 685 -5.45 0.60 -44.61
C LEU A 685 -4.60 -0.54 -45.20
N MET A 686 -5.18 -1.35 -46.10
CA MET A 686 -4.45 -2.43 -46.76
C MET A 686 -3.36 -1.90 -47.70
N GLN A 687 -3.60 -0.79 -48.41
CA GLN A 687 -2.56 -0.11 -49.17
C GLN A 687 -1.47 0.51 -48.28
N VAL A 688 -1.84 1.08 -47.14
CA VAL A 688 -0.88 1.61 -46.16
C VAL A 688 -0.01 0.49 -45.61
N ILE A 689 -0.60 -0.63 -45.21
CA ILE A 689 0.11 -1.83 -44.73
C ILE A 689 1.04 -2.36 -45.81
N GLN A 690 0.59 -2.50 -47.07
CA GLN A 690 1.46 -2.96 -48.16
C GLN A 690 2.58 -1.96 -48.50
N ARG A 691 2.35 -0.66 -48.33
CA ARG A 691 3.37 0.37 -48.55
C ARG A 691 4.39 0.37 -47.41
N GLN A 692 3.92 0.26 -46.16
CA GLN A 692 4.77 0.12 -44.97
C GLN A 692 5.57 -1.18 -45.00
N ALA A 693 4.98 -2.31 -45.42
CA ALA A 693 5.69 -3.58 -45.57
C ALA A 693 6.80 -3.48 -46.62
N ARG A 694 6.55 -2.80 -47.75
CA ARG A 694 7.58 -2.51 -48.76
C ARG A 694 8.67 -1.57 -48.22
N GLU A 695 8.30 -0.54 -47.48
CA GLU A 695 9.26 0.37 -46.85
C GLU A 695 10.11 -0.33 -45.78
N ILE A 696 9.52 -1.21 -44.95
CA ILE A 696 10.26 -2.04 -43.99
C ILE A 696 11.21 -2.99 -44.71
N ALA A 697 10.82 -3.59 -45.84
CA ALA A 697 11.70 -4.42 -46.65
C ALA A 697 12.87 -3.60 -47.27
N LEU A 698 12.60 -2.36 -47.70
CA LEU A 698 13.63 -1.45 -48.22
C LEU A 698 14.55 -0.94 -47.11
N ILE A 699 14.02 -0.59 -45.95
CA ILE A 699 14.79 -0.13 -44.78
C ILE A 699 15.63 -1.27 -44.24
N SER A 700 15.09 -2.48 -44.11
CA SER A 700 15.88 -3.64 -43.69
C SER A 700 17.00 -3.95 -44.68
N SER A 701 16.74 -3.96 -45.98
CA SER A 701 17.80 -4.14 -46.99
C SER A 701 18.83 -3.00 -47.01
N ALA A 702 18.41 -1.74 -46.81
CA ALA A 702 19.30 -0.60 -46.67
C ALA A 702 20.14 -0.66 -45.38
N TRP A 703 19.53 -1.12 -44.28
CA TRP A 703 20.19 -1.32 -43.00
C TRP A 703 21.21 -2.45 -43.08
N TYR A 704 20.87 -3.58 -43.71
CA TYR A 704 21.83 -4.65 -44.00
C TYR A 704 22.98 -4.17 -44.89
N ASN A 705 22.69 -3.34 -45.91
CA ASN A 705 23.73 -2.74 -46.74
C ASN A 705 24.61 -1.75 -45.96
N PHE A 706 24.03 -0.95 -45.08
CA PHE A 706 24.75 -0.01 -44.22
C PHE A 706 25.61 -0.73 -43.19
N GLN A 707 25.07 -1.78 -42.56
CA GLN A 707 25.79 -2.68 -41.65
C GLN A 707 26.95 -3.36 -42.39
N ALA A 708 26.72 -3.86 -43.61
CA ALA A 708 27.77 -4.46 -44.44
C ALA A 708 28.85 -3.43 -44.83
N ARG A 709 28.47 -2.18 -45.10
CA ARG A 709 29.42 -1.08 -45.35
C ARG A 709 30.18 -0.68 -44.09
N LEU A 710 29.55 -0.63 -42.92
CA LEU A 710 30.25 -0.37 -41.66
C LEU A 710 31.22 -1.49 -41.30
N GLN A 711 30.84 -2.74 -41.55
CA GLN A 711 31.74 -3.89 -41.36
C GLN A 711 32.91 -3.85 -42.36
N SER A 712 32.67 -3.49 -43.63
CA SER A 712 33.75 -3.35 -44.62
C SER A 712 34.62 -2.09 -44.39
N GLN A 713 34.04 -1.02 -43.85
CA GLN A 713 34.73 0.22 -43.49
C GLN A 713 35.56 0.02 -42.21
N ASN A 714 35.06 -0.75 -41.24
CA ASN A 714 35.84 -1.19 -40.08
C ASN A 714 36.94 -2.19 -40.46
N ALA A 715 36.70 -3.09 -41.43
CA ALA A 715 37.74 -3.98 -41.94
C ALA A 715 38.84 -3.20 -42.71
N SER A 716 38.47 -2.19 -43.49
CA SER A 716 39.44 -1.33 -44.20
C SER A 716 40.13 -0.30 -43.29
N ASN A 717 39.48 0.19 -42.25
CA ASN A 717 40.13 0.98 -41.19
C ASN A 717 41.07 0.12 -40.34
N MET A 718 40.72 -1.14 -40.02
CA MET A 718 41.65 -2.09 -39.42
C MET A 718 42.83 -2.39 -40.35
N ALA A 719 42.61 -2.53 -41.67
CA ALA A 719 43.69 -2.72 -42.63
C ALA A 719 44.63 -1.50 -42.70
N ARG A 720 44.11 -0.27 -42.59
CA ARG A 720 44.92 0.97 -42.55
C ARG A 720 45.69 1.14 -41.25
N TYR A 721 45.15 0.69 -40.11
CA TYR A 721 45.87 0.68 -38.83
C TYR A 721 46.99 -0.38 -38.79
N HIS A 722 46.94 -1.41 -39.63
CA HIS A 722 48.03 -2.38 -39.79
C HIS A 722 49.14 -1.94 -40.77
N GLN A 723 48.99 -0.81 -41.47
CA GLN A 723 49.89 -0.43 -42.56
C GLN A 723 50.64 0.89 -42.34
N ARG A 724 50.90 1.25 -41.07
CA ARG A 724 51.82 2.32 -40.70
C ARG A 724 52.75 1.89 -39.57
N GLY A 725 53.77 1.13 -39.93
CA GLY A 725 54.87 0.75 -39.03
C GLY A 725 55.95 -0.07 -39.71
N GLY A 726 57.00 0.60 -40.20
CA GLY A 726 58.37 0.09 -40.18
C GLY A 726 58.77 -1.00 -41.18
N VAL A 727 59.54 -0.57 -42.19
CA VAL A 727 60.41 -1.39 -43.05
C VAL A 727 61.54 -2.06 -42.25
N ASN A 728 61.91 -3.27 -42.68
CA ASN A 728 63.08 -4.12 -42.37
C ASN A 728 63.01 -5.16 -41.25
N GLY A 729 63.10 -6.44 -41.65
CA GLY A 729 63.63 -7.55 -40.86
C GLY A 729 62.79 -8.84 -40.91
N GLN A 730 63.19 -9.76 -41.80
CA GLN A 730 63.02 -11.24 -41.79
C GLN A 730 61.99 -11.87 -40.81
N GLY A 731 61.01 -12.60 -41.36
CA GLY A 731 60.09 -13.47 -40.60
C GLY A 731 60.73 -14.77 -40.08
N PRO A 732 59.98 -15.80 -39.64
CA PRO A 732 58.51 -15.90 -39.49
C PRO A 732 58.05 -16.38 -38.08
N GLY A 733 56.83 -16.06 -37.66
CA GLY A 733 56.26 -16.64 -36.44
C GLY A 733 54.88 -16.07 -36.09
N ALA A 734 53.86 -16.92 -36.22
CA ALA A 734 52.47 -16.61 -35.91
C ALA A 734 52.27 -16.28 -34.43
N GLU A 735 51.57 -15.18 -34.11
CA GLU A 735 50.70 -15.03 -32.94
C GLU A 735 50.06 -13.62 -32.93
N GLY A 736 48.80 -13.53 -33.39
CA GLY A 736 47.89 -12.42 -33.10
C GLY A 736 46.52 -13.03 -32.78
N ALA A 737 45.74 -12.62 -31.80
CA ALA A 737 45.78 -11.48 -30.90
C ALA A 737 45.11 -11.91 -29.57
N ARG A 738 45.77 -11.69 -28.42
CA ARG A 738 45.15 -11.84 -27.10
C ARG A 738 44.69 -10.47 -26.61
N THR A 739 43.38 -10.33 -26.46
CA THR A 739 42.68 -9.13 -25.96
C THR A 739 43.11 -8.76 -24.53
N TRP A 740 43.01 -7.46 -24.21
CA TRP A 740 43.44 -6.84 -22.95
C TRP A 740 42.91 -7.52 -21.68
N LEU A 741 41.70 -8.08 -21.74
CA LEU A 741 41.08 -8.86 -20.65
C LEU A 741 41.80 -10.19 -20.35
N ALA A 742 42.49 -10.79 -21.33
CA ALA A 742 43.29 -12.00 -21.10
C ALA A 742 44.63 -11.67 -20.40
N ARG A 743 45.17 -10.46 -20.61
CA ARG A 743 46.37 -9.99 -19.91
C ARG A 743 46.09 -9.68 -18.43
N GLN A 744 44.91 -9.14 -18.12
CA GLN A 744 44.51 -8.90 -16.73
C GLN A 744 44.27 -10.19 -15.94
N ARG A 745 43.69 -11.24 -16.56
CA ARG A 745 43.49 -12.54 -15.87
C ARG A 745 44.80 -13.29 -15.60
N ALA A 746 45.81 -13.12 -16.46
CA ALA A 746 47.13 -13.70 -16.25
C ALA A 746 47.93 -13.02 -15.12
N LEU A 747 47.67 -11.74 -14.86
CA LEU A 747 48.31 -10.98 -13.77
C LEU A 747 47.70 -11.28 -12.39
N VAL A 748 46.46 -11.75 -12.33
CA VAL A 748 45.75 -12.07 -11.06
C VAL A 748 45.89 -13.55 -10.66
N GLY A 749 46.18 -14.46 -11.60
CA GLY A 749 46.33 -15.91 -11.33
C GLY A 749 47.73 -16.40 -10.97
N GLY A 750 48.68 -15.49 -10.71
CA GLY A 750 50.12 -15.78 -10.69
C GLY A 750 50.83 -15.67 -9.34
N VAL A 751 50.18 -15.94 -8.20
CA VAL A 751 50.89 -16.07 -6.91
C VAL A 751 50.24 -17.16 -6.04
N GLY A 752 50.99 -18.25 -5.82
CA GLY A 752 50.68 -19.37 -4.91
C GLY A 752 50.20 -20.61 -5.65
N GLY A 753 50.86 -21.76 -5.65
CA GLY A 753 52.04 -22.23 -4.95
C GLY A 753 52.09 -23.74 -5.19
N LYS A 754 53.24 -24.25 -5.62
CA LYS A 754 53.53 -25.69 -5.70
C LYS A 754 53.37 -26.33 -4.31
N GLY A 755 52.80 -27.53 -4.22
CA GLY A 755 52.95 -28.34 -3.01
C GLY A 755 52.01 -29.53 -2.89
N LYS A 756 52.48 -30.67 -3.44
CA LYS A 756 52.04 -32.07 -3.22
C LYS A 756 50.70 -32.51 -3.82
#